data_AF-T0L2V0-F1
#
_entry.id   AF-T0L2V0-F1
#
_cell.length_a   1.000
_cell.length_b   1.000
_cell.length_c   1.000
_cell.angle_alpha   90.00
_cell.angle_beta   90.00
_cell.angle_gamma   90.00
#
_symmetry.space_group_name_H-M   'P 1'
#
loop_
_entity.id
_entity.type
_entity.pdbx_description
1 polymer ?
#
loop_
_entity_poly.entity_id
_entity_poly.type
_entity_poly.pdbx_seq_one_letter_code
_entity_poly.pdbx_strand_id
1 'polypeptide(L)'
;MASSPVAGSSIPFLCADSQFYTAVGCAFQNCTVINGLKTQRILSGICGLPVRDKGTSATASAVAGALVAVVSVGIREYSQLSRFDYSIGLDDYALIFTMAMSVPMSILVVITVQSGLGKDIYTLTPDQINEFFKLFYISEHFYAFTVLFAKTNFLFFYLRLFSDERFRKLTWVVIWACIASALSFFVATMFQCWPISYTWTRWDGEHHGRCHDINLQTWAHASVNIVLDVIVVSMPISQILRLNWRWRQKIGAGMMFAVALLITLVSVLRLSTINDFMKTSNPTWDIVPISNWSFVELNGFIFCSCSGPGGGTLAASLAREGHSVFLIEAGGNMGGNNLQRIPGLADVNSEHPEMSWQFFVSHYQNETQARRDRYFTYRLSNGTLWYGIDAPEDATPLATRILMKKSGAGLKAYGVEYMVGEGLYEADQRYDPSIEPQLRTVRAKKEVVISGGAFNTPQILKLSGIGPRQELEKFGIPVAVELPAVGGFLQDNYEAGINVRSNIAWENSPFAECTPDSPETDPCLAQWEAGYGAYGEAAAPIFMLYRSNHSRNADSDLILFGGAGGVFDGHYPGFSEITWPPTSFFWVAAKMQNGNPTGTVRLRSSNPRETPEINFNFYQEDSDVDVAALSEGLSHLMSIMNATGEPYQPFEVIDPPADRSIEQHIRDHTFSHHAVGSCRMGKSSSDSCVDSKFRVHGVQGLRVVDGSVFPRVPGGFPVGATYAVSRKAFHDIANNSDE
;
A
#
# COMPACT_ATOMS: atom_id res chain seq x y z
N MET A 1 -58.18 56.61 48.29
CA MET A 1 -58.34 55.23 47.76
C MET A 1 -58.88 55.35 46.35
N ALA A 2 -58.33 54.74 45.31
CA ALA A 2 -57.06 54.02 45.20
C ALA A 2 -56.40 54.37 43.86
N SER A 3 -55.07 54.42 43.80
CA SER A 3 -54.30 54.76 42.59
C SER A 3 -54.13 53.52 41.70
N SER A 4 -54.60 53.60 40.45
CA SER A 4 -54.39 52.53 39.47
C SER A 4 -52.94 52.53 38.94
N PRO A 5 -52.20 51.40 38.99
CA PRO A 5 -50.83 51.33 38.50
C PRO A 5 -50.81 51.15 36.97
N VAL A 6 -50.11 52.03 36.27
CA VAL A 6 -50.06 52.07 34.79
C VAL A 6 -48.63 51.87 34.26
N ALA A 7 -48.52 51.11 33.16
CA ALA A 7 -47.37 50.98 32.25
C ALA A 7 -46.02 50.43 32.77
N GLY A 8 -45.77 50.33 34.08
CA GLY A 8 -44.46 49.89 34.60
C GLY A 8 -44.17 48.37 34.56
N SER A 9 -45.21 47.52 34.52
CA SER A 9 -45.10 46.10 34.90
C SER A 9 -45.59 45.09 33.85
N SER A 10 -46.05 45.53 32.69
CA SER A 10 -46.62 44.64 31.65
C SER A 10 -45.58 43.81 30.89
N ILE A 11 -44.37 44.36 30.66
CA ILE A 11 -43.33 43.68 29.89
C ILE A 11 -42.84 42.39 30.60
N PRO A 12 -42.45 42.39 31.90
CA PRO A 12 -42.05 41.16 32.58
C PRO A 12 -43.13 40.08 32.62
N PHE A 13 -44.41 40.47 32.58
CA PHE A 13 -45.54 39.53 32.56
C PHE A 13 -45.74 38.88 31.19
N LEU A 14 -45.71 39.69 30.12
CA LEU A 14 -45.81 39.21 28.72
C LEU A 14 -44.65 38.26 28.37
N CYS A 15 -43.48 38.48 28.96
CA CYS A 15 -42.26 37.71 28.75
C CYS A 15 -42.09 36.51 29.68
N ALA A 16 -43.11 36.19 30.49
CA ALA A 16 -43.19 34.88 31.14
C ALA A 16 -43.44 33.79 30.08
N ASP A 17 -42.70 32.69 30.15
CA ASP A 17 -42.57 31.69 29.09
C ASP A 17 -43.92 31.21 28.51
N SER A 18 -44.90 30.90 29.38
CA SER A 18 -46.24 30.48 28.99
C SER A 18 -47.10 31.59 28.37
N GLN A 19 -46.93 32.85 28.78
CA GLN A 19 -47.61 34.02 28.19
C GLN A 19 -47.05 34.29 26.78
N PHE A 20 -45.73 34.27 26.65
CA PHE A 20 -45.01 34.49 25.39
C PHE A 20 -45.43 33.48 24.32
N TYR A 21 -45.33 32.17 24.60
CA TYR A 21 -45.69 31.14 23.63
C TYR A 21 -47.19 31.14 23.29
N THR A 22 -48.07 31.52 24.22
CA THR A 22 -49.52 31.68 23.95
C THR A 22 -49.78 32.84 22.98
N ALA A 23 -49.11 33.99 23.18
CA ALA A 23 -49.22 35.15 22.30
C ALA A 23 -48.69 34.86 20.88
N VAL A 24 -47.53 34.20 20.77
CA VAL A 24 -46.95 33.78 19.49
C VAL A 24 -47.84 32.76 18.78
N GLY A 25 -48.36 31.76 19.50
CA GLY A 25 -49.30 30.77 18.94
C GLY A 25 -50.58 31.40 18.39
N CYS A 26 -51.17 32.36 19.13
CA CYS A 26 -52.34 33.11 18.68
C CYS A 26 -52.07 33.90 17.38
N ALA A 27 -50.87 34.47 17.22
CA ALA A 27 -50.48 35.18 15.99
C ALA A 27 -50.38 34.24 14.77
N PHE A 28 -49.87 33.02 14.93
CA PHE A 28 -49.84 32.02 13.86
C PHE A 28 -51.20 31.37 13.55
N GLN A 29 -52.18 31.46 14.47
CA GLN A 29 -53.55 30.99 14.23
C GLN A 29 -54.43 32.01 13.51
N ASN A 30 -54.21 33.31 13.74
CA ASN A 30 -55.12 34.38 13.29
C ASN A 30 -54.54 35.34 12.24
N CYS A 31 -53.30 35.13 11.77
CA CYS A 31 -52.64 35.95 10.74
C CYS A 31 -51.86 35.08 9.74
N THR A 32 -51.49 35.65 8.58
CA THR A 32 -50.59 34.97 7.62
C THR A 32 -49.22 34.68 8.26
N VAL A 33 -48.54 33.63 7.80
CA VAL A 33 -47.27 33.15 8.39
C VAL A 33 -46.22 34.28 8.46
N ILE A 34 -46.14 35.10 7.41
CA ILE A 34 -45.27 36.29 7.33
C ILE A 34 -45.56 37.28 8.47
N ASN A 35 -46.82 37.48 8.85
CA ASN A 35 -47.20 38.39 9.94
C ASN A 35 -47.09 37.74 11.32
N GLY A 36 -47.25 36.42 11.42
CA GLY A 36 -46.89 35.64 12.61
C GLY A 36 -45.39 35.77 12.94
N LEU A 37 -44.52 35.56 11.95
CA LEU A 37 -43.05 35.72 12.09
C LEU A 37 -42.63 37.15 12.47
N LYS A 38 -43.26 38.19 11.87
CA LYS A 38 -43.04 39.59 12.28
C LYS A 38 -43.43 39.82 13.75
N THR A 39 -44.59 39.30 14.15
CA THR A 39 -45.07 39.41 15.54
C THR A 39 -44.13 38.70 16.51
N GLN A 40 -43.66 37.50 16.18
CA GLN A 40 -42.67 36.76 16.95
C GLN A 40 -41.35 37.53 17.08
N ARG A 41 -40.83 38.13 15.99
CA ARG A 41 -39.61 38.98 16.06
C ARG A 41 -39.78 40.15 17.02
N ILE A 42 -40.93 40.84 16.96
CA ILE A 42 -41.23 42.00 17.83
C ILE A 42 -41.34 41.57 19.30
N LEU A 43 -42.08 40.50 19.58
CA LEU A 43 -42.21 39.97 20.95
C LEU A 43 -40.87 39.49 21.51
N SER A 44 -40.07 38.75 20.75
CA SER A 44 -38.73 38.31 21.17
C SER A 44 -37.81 39.51 21.49
N GLY A 45 -37.89 40.58 20.70
CA GLY A 45 -37.14 41.82 20.93
C GLY A 45 -37.58 42.57 22.20
N ILE A 46 -38.90 42.70 22.43
CA ILE A 46 -39.47 43.29 23.66
C ILE A 46 -39.04 42.50 24.90
N CYS A 47 -38.97 41.17 24.77
CA CYS A 47 -38.59 40.27 25.86
C CYS A 47 -37.08 40.05 26.03
N GLY A 48 -36.24 40.70 25.22
CA GLY A 48 -34.79 40.56 25.31
C GLY A 48 -34.29 39.12 25.07
N LEU A 49 -35.06 38.29 24.36
CA LEU A 49 -34.67 36.89 24.10
C LEU A 49 -33.43 36.87 23.20
N PRO A 50 -32.43 36.02 23.52
CA PRO A 50 -31.18 35.99 22.76
C PRO A 50 -31.43 35.50 21.33
N VAL A 51 -31.01 36.29 20.34
CA VAL A 51 -30.96 35.87 18.94
C VAL A 51 -29.90 34.76 18.82
N ARG A 52 -30.31 33.57 18.36
CA ARG A 52 -29.44 32.40 18.29
C ARG A 52 -28.88 32.25 16.89
N ASP A 53 -27.55 32.20 16.77
CA ASP A 53 -26.84 31.93 15.53
C ASP A 53 -25.90 30.72 15.70
N LYS A 54 -26.05 29.74 14.82
CA LYS A 54 -25.24 28.51 14.70
C LYS A 54 -24.56 28.41 13.33
N GLY A 55 -24.70 29.40 12.44
CA GLY A 55 -24.18 29.37 11.08
C GLY A 55 -22.65 29.24 11.02
N THR A 56 -21.95 29.75 12.04
CA THR A 56 -20.50 29.53 12.24
C THR A 56 -20.13 28.05 12.40
N SER A 57 -20.99 27.23 13.03
CA SER A 57 -20.77 25.79 13.17
C SER A 57 -20.96 25.04 11.85
N ALA A 58 -21.98 25.39 11.07
CA ALA A 58 -22.20 24.86 9.74
C ALA A 58 -21.00 25.17 8.82
N THR A 59 -20.62 26.44 8.72
CA THR A 59 -19.44 26.90 7.97
C THR A 59 -18.15 26.22 8.42
N ALA A 60 -17.92 26.10 9.74
CA ALA A 60 -16.72 25.44 10.26
C ALA A 60 -16.66 23.95 9.86
N SER A 61 -17.76 23.21 9.95
CA SER A 61 -17.80 21.79 9.57
C SER A 61 -17.62 21.59 8.05
N ALA A 62 -18.25 22.43 7.24
CA ALA A 62 -18.13 22.40 5.78
C ALA A 62 -16.69 22.73 5.33
N VAL A 63 -16.11 23.82 5.83
CA VAL A 63 -14.77 24.27 5.43
C VAL A 63 -13.68 23.34 5.95
N ALA A 64 -13.75 22.90 7.20
CA ALA A 64 -12.76 21.96 7.74
C ALA A 64 -12.80 20.59 7.04
N GLY A 65 -14.01 20.06 6.81
CA GLY A 65 -14.20 18.82 6.05
C GLY A 65 -13.67 18.94 4.62
N ALA A 66 -14.06 20.00 3.90
CA ALA A 66 -13.62 20.23 2.53
C ALA A 66 -12.11 20.43 2.41
N LEU A 67 -11.46 21.13 3.37
CA LEU A 67 -10.01 21.28 3.38
C LEU A 67 -9.30 19.93 3.57
N VAL A 68 -9.75 19.10 4.51
CA VAL A 68 -9.20 17.75 4.71
C VAL A 68 -9.40 16.89 3.45
N ALA A 69 -10.58 16.94 2.83
CA ALA A 69 -10.87 16.19 1.60
C ALA A 69 -10.03 16.66 0.41
N VAL A 70 -9.97 17.98 0.14
CA VAL A 70 -9.15 18.56 -0.94
C VAL A 70 -7.67 18.26 -0.75
N VAL A 71 -7.14 18.35 0.47
CA VAL A 71 -5.74 18.00 0.75
C VAL A 71 -5.51 16.50 0.58
N SER A 72 -6.41 15.65 1.08
CA SER A 72 -6.27 14.18 0.99
C SER A 72 -6.32 13.68 -0.45
N VAL A 73 -7.28 14.15 -1.25
CA VAL A 73 -7.38 13.76 -2.66
C VAL A 73 -6.32 14.46 -3.50
N GLY A 74 -5.98 15.72 -3.21
CA GLY A 74 -4.85 16.41 -3.85
C GLY A 74 -3.53 15.65 -3.66
N ILE A 75 -3.25 15.17 -2.45
CA ILE A 75 -2.07 14.34 -2.13
C ILE A 75 -2.16 12.94 -2.78
N ARG A 76 -3.36 12.34 -2.90
CA ARG A 76 -3.55 11.09 -3.63
C ARG A 76 -3.30 11.30 -5.11
N GLU A 77 -4.10 12.10 -5.79
CA GLU A 77 -4.04 12.28 -7.25
C GLU A 77 -2.71 12.87 -7.71
N TYR A 78 -2.12 13.85 -7.00
CA TYR A 78 -0.76 14.29 -7.31
C TYR A 78 0.25 13.14 -7.20
N SER A 79 0.17 12.31 -6.16
CA SER A 79 1.06 11.15 -5.99
C SER A 79 0.83 10.01 -6.99
N GLN A 80 -0.28 10.00 -7.72
CA GLN A 80 -0.58 9.00 -8.74
C GLN A 80 -0.19 9.56 -10.12
N LEU A 81 -0.69 10.76 -10.46
CA LEU A 81 -0.46 11.46 -11.73
C LEU A 81 0.96 12.02 -11.89
N SER A 82 1.75 12.17 -10.81
CA SER A 82 3.18 12.47 -10.90
C SER A 82 4.04 11.27 -11.31
N ARG A 83 3.44 10.11 -11.61
CA ARG A 83 4.11 8.93 -12.17
C ARG A 83 3.72 8.83 -13.63
N PHE A 84 4.70 8.69 -14.51
CA PHE A 84 4.45 8.59 -15.96
C PHE A 84 3.61 7.37 -16.34
N ASP A 85 3.74 6.27 -15.60
CA ASP A 85 3.12 4.98 -15.91
C ASP A 85 1.85 4.67 -15.08
N TYR A 86 1.10 5.69 -14.63
CA TYR A 86 -0.12 5.49 -13.84
C TYR A 86 -1.41 5.41 -14.66
N SER A 87 -1.99 4.20 -14.76
CA SER A 87 -3.34 4.02 -15.29
C SER A 87 -4.42 4.32 -14.23
N ILE A 88 -5.26 5.31 -14.54
CA ILE A 88 -6.36 5.78 -13.68
C ILE A 88 -7.43 4.68 -13.60
N GLY A 89 -7.68 4.14 -12.40
CA GLY A 89 -8.67 3.10 -12.18
C GLY A 89 -10.09 3.65 -11.98
N LEU A 90 -11.09 2.77 -12.04
CA LEU A 90 -12.49 3.14 -11.74
C LEU A 90 -12.67 3.68 -10.31
N ASP A 91 -11.82 3.27 -9.35
CA ASP A 91 -11.82 3.85 -8.01
C ASP A 91 -11.26 5.28 -8.00
N ASP A 92 -10.19 5.57 -8.75
CA ASP A 92 -9.65 6.93 -8.91
C ASP A 92 -10.67 7.86 -9.57
N TYR A 93 -11.29 7.44 -10.68
CA TYR A 93 -12.37 8.21 -11.33
C TYR A 93 -13.54 8.47 -10.38
N ALA A 94 -13.99 7.46 -9.61
CA ALA A 94 -15.04 7.64 -8.62
C ALA A 94 -14.64 8.65 -7.51
N LEU A 95 -13.37 8.67 -7.08
CA LEU A 95 -12.90 9.65 -6.10
C LEU A 95 -12.87 11.08 -6.67
N ILE A 96 -12.42 11.25 -7.92
CA ILE A 96 -12.43 12.54 -8.62
C ILE A 96 -13.88 13.06 -8.75
N PHE A 97 -14.84 12.21 -9.15
CA PHE A 97 -16.25 12.58 -9.19
C PHE A 97 -16.84 12.86 -7.80
N THR A 98 -16.41 12.14 -6.76
CA THR A 98 -16.78 12.45 -5.36
C THR A 98 -16.36 13.87 -4.97
N MET A 99 -15.11 14.26 -5.28
CA MET A 99 -14.62 15.61 -5.01
C MET A 99 -15.33 16.69 -5.83
N ALA A 100 -15.63 16.41 -7.10
CA ALA A 100 -16.37 17.31 -7.98
C ALA A 100 -17.79 17.62 -7.46
N MET A 101 -18.38 16.74 -6.64
CA MET A 101 -19.68 16.96 -6.00
C MET A 101 -19.56 17.54 -4.58
N SER A 102 -18.56 17.11 -3.79
CA SER A 102 -18.35 17.53 -2.40
C SER A 102 -17.97 19.02 -2.27
N VAL A 103 -17.12 19.53 -3.16
CA VAL A 103 -16.65 20.93 -3.09
C VAL A 103 -17.78 21.93 -3.37
N PRO A 104 -18.60 21.80 -4.43
CA PRO A 104 -19.79 22.63 -4.62
C PRO A 104 -20.77 22.57 -3.44
N MET A 105 -21.03 21.39 -2.87
CA MET A 105 -21.89 21.27 -1.68
C MET A 105 -21.37 22.08 -0.49
N SER A 106 -20.05 22.02 -0.27
CA SER A 106 -19.39 22.74 0.83
C SER A 106 -19.46 24.25 0.64
N ILE A 107 -19.33 24.74 -0.61
CA ILE A 107 -19.51 26.16 -0.97
C ILE A 107 -20.97 26.59 -0.79
N LEU A 108 -21.94 25.79 -1.26
CA LEU A 108 -23.36 26.08 -1.16
C LEU A 108 -23.83 26.29 0.28
N VAL A 109 -23.34 25.50 1.24
CA VAL A 109 -23.68 25.70 2.66
C VAL A 109 -23.14 27.03 3.21
N VAL A 110 -21.94 27.46 2.83
CA VAL A 110 -21.40 28.77 3.23
C VAL A 110 -22.26 29.92 2.67
N ILE A 111 -22.77 29.79 1.43
CA ILE A 111 -23.73 30.74 0.85
C ILE A 111 -25.08 30.67 1.62
N THR A 112 -25.54 29.47 1.97
CA THR A 112 -26.81 29.29 2.70
C THR A 112 -26.78 29.91 4.10
N VAL A 113 -25.62 30.00 4.76
CA VAL A 113 -25.44 30.74 6.04
C VAL A 113 -25.63 32.25 5.86
N GLN A 114 -25.30 32.81 4.69
CA GLN A 114 -25.61 34.20 4.35
C GLN A 114 -27.12 34.41 4.17
N SER A 115 -27.81 33.44 3.55
CA SER A 115 -29.28 33.43 3.39
C SER A 115 -30.05 33.12 4.68
N GLY A 116 -29.41 32.55 5.72
CA GLY A 116 -30.02 32.39 7.05
C GLY A 116 -29.82 31.05 7.75
N LEU A 117 -29.10 30.10 7.17
CA LEU A 117 -28.79 28.82 7.83
C LEU A 117 -28.09 29.05 9.18
N GLY A 118 -28.65 28.43 10.21
CA GLY A 118 -28.21 28.54 11.60
C GLY A 118 -28.84 29.69 12.38
N LYS A 119 -29.73 30.49 11.79
CA LYS A 119 -30.45 31.58 12.48
C LYS A 119 -31.92 31.21 12.70
N ASP A 120 -32.51 31.73 13.77
CA ASP A 120 -33.94 31.60 14.06
C ASP A 120 -34.80 32.18 12.92
N ILE A 121 -35.80 31.44 12.42
CA ILE A 121 -36.53 31.78 11.19
C ILE A 121 -37.24 33.15 11.25
N TYR A 122 -37.75 33.54 12.43
CA TYR A 122 -38.37 34.85 12.65
C TYR A 122 -37.38 36.02 12.54
N THR A 123 -36.07 35.76 12.51
CA THR A 123 -35.03 36.79 12.35
C THR A 123 -34.71 37.12 10.89
N LEU A 124 -35.23 36.35 9.92
CA LEU A 124 -34.96 36.49 8.49
C LEU A 124 -36.02 37.32 7.74
N THR A 125 -35.73 37.74 6.50
CA THR A 125 -36.72 38.31 5.57
C THR A 125 -37.41 37.21 4.74
N PRO A 126 -38.60 37.46 4.14
CA PRO A 126 -39.23 36.50 3.23
C PRO A 126 -38.32 36.05 2.08
N ASP A 127 -37.54 36.97 1.51
CA ASP A 127 -36.59 36.67 0.43
C ASP A 127 -35.45 35.77 0.89
N GLN A 128 -34.93 36.01 2.10
CA GLN A 128 -33.92 35.15 2.74
C GLN A 128 -34.45 33.74 2.99
N ILE A 129 -35.69 33.59 3.45
CA ILE A 129 -36.31 32.28 3.69
C ILE A 129 -36.54 31.54 2.36
N ASN A 130 -37.02 32.24 1.33
CA ASN A 130 -37.13 31.70 -0.03
C ASN A 130 -35.76 31.23 -0.58
N GLU A 131 -34.70 32.03 -0.41
CA GLU A 131 -33.35 31.69 -0.91
C GLU A 131 -32.70 30.55 -0.12
N PHE A 132 -32.93 30.50 1.21
CA PHE A 132 -32.53 29.38 2.06
C PHE A 132 -33.10 28.05 1.54
N PHE A 133 -34.40 27.98 1.25
CA PHE A 133 -35.02 26.74 0.77
C PHE A 133 -34.56 26.35 -0.65
N LYS A 134 -34.28 27.31 -1.54
CA LYS A 134 -33.67 27.03 -2.86
C LYS A 134 -32.28 26.43 -2.73
N LEU A 135 -31.40 27.05 -1.93
CA LEU A 135 -30.02 26.61 -1.76
C LEU A 135 -29.94 25.26 -1.03
N PHE A 136 -30.85 25.02 -0.08
CA PHE A 136 -31.01 23.72 0.56
C PHE A 136 -31.41 22.63 -0.45
N TYR A 137 -32.46 22.85 -1.25
CA TYR A 137 -32.90 21.95 -2.32
C TYR A 137 -31.76 21.59 -3.30
N ILE A 138 -30.95 22.56 -3.72
CA ILE A 138 -29.79 22.32 -4.59
C ILE A 138 -28.74 21.46 -3.85
N SER A 139 -28.50 21.71 -2.56
CA SER A 139 -27.52 20.97 -1.75
C SER A 139 -27.88 19.50 -1.54
N GLU A 140 -29.17 19.15 -1.46
CA GLU A 140 -29.64 17.76 -1.34
C GLU A 140 -29.21 16.88 -2.54
N HIS A 141 -29.12 17.47 -3.73
CA HIS A 141 -28.70 16.76 -4.95
C HIS A 141 -27.20 16.47 -4.93
N PHE A 142 -26.37 17.46 -4.58
CA PHE A 142 -24.91 17.25 -4.45
C PHE A 142 -24.57 16.25 -3.35
N TYR A 143 -25.30 16.27 -2.23
CA TYR A 143 -25.18 15.27 -1.18
C TYR A 143 -25.39 13.85 -1.74
N ALA A 144 -26.49 13.62 -2.46
CA ALA A 144 -26.82 12.30 -3.01
C ALA A 144 -25.74 11.74 -3.95
N PHE A 145 -25.20 12.56 -4.86
CA PHE A 145 -24.11 12.13 -5.75
C PHE A 145 -22.79 11.91 -5.01
N THR A 146 -22.46 12.75 -4.02
CA THR A 146 -21.23 12.58 -3.23
C THR A 146 -21.26 11.26 -2.45
N VAL A 147 -22.39 10.91 -1.84
CA VAL A 147 -22.59 9.61 -1.18
C VAL A 147 -22.42 8.44 -2.16
N LEU A 148 -23.03 8.54 -3.35
CA LEU A 148 -22.95 7.49 -4.37
C LEU A 148 -21.49 7.20 -4.77
N PHE A 149 -20.75 8.24 -5.19
CA PHE A 149 -19.39 8.07 -5.70
C PHE A 149 -18.40 7.70 -4.60
N ALA A 150 -18.60 8.18 -3.36
CA ALA A 150 -17.81 7.75 -2.21
C ALA A 150 -17.95 6.24 -1.96
N LYS A 151 -19.16 5.69 -2.05
CA LYS A 151 -19.40 4.24 -1.86
C LYS A 151 -18.89 3.41 -3.03
N THR A 152 -19.07 3.86 -4.28
CA THR A 152 -18.57 3.11 -5.43
C THR A 152 -17.05 3.15 -5.52
N ASN A 153 -16.36 4.19 -5.05
CA ASN A 153 -14.90 4.20 -4.88
C ASN A 153 -14.42 3.00 -4.03
N PHE A 154 -15.00 2.77 -2.84
CA PHE A 154 -14.64 1.60 -2.01
C PHE A 154 -14.96 0.27 -2.70
N LEU A 155 -16.08 0.17 -3.40
CA LEU A 155 -16.48 -1.06 -4.08
C LEU A 155 -15.62 -1.36 -5.33
N PHE A 156 -15.21 -0.33 -6.09
CA PHE A 156 -14.22 -0.47 -7.17
C PHE A 156 -12.85 -0.83 -6.61
N PHE A 157 -12.42 -0.23 -5.49
CA PHE A 157 -11.22 -0.64 -4.78
C PHE A 157 -11.29 -2.10 -4.31
N TYR A 158 -12.44 -2.59 -3.84
CA TYR A 158 -12.65 -4.00 -3.51
C TYR A 158 -12.59 -4.92 -4.75
N LEU A 159 -13.03 -4.46 -5.92
CA LEU A 159 -12.83 -5.16 -7.20
C LEU A 159 -11.38 -5.10 -7.71
N ARG A 160 -10.58 -4.13 -7.28
CA ARG A 160 -9.14 -4.02 -7.56
C ARG A 160 -8.31 -4.88 -6.59
N LEU A 161 -8.77 -5.03 -5.34
CA LEU A 161 -8.08 -5.72 -4.24
C LEU A 161 -8.38 -7.22 -4.13
N PHE A 162 -9.61 -7.67 -4.46
CA PHE A 162 -10.04 -9.06 -4.22
C PHE A 162 -10.39 -9.81 -5.53
N SER A 163 -9.79 -11.00 -5.69
CA SER A 163 -9.96 -11.87 -6.87
C SER A 163 -11.09 -12.91 -6.74
N ASP A 164 -11.60 -13.20 -5.54
CA ASP A 164 -12.67 -14.20 -5.33
C ASP A 164 -13.94 -13.86 -6.13
N GLU A 165 -14.37 -14.77 -7.02
CA GLU A 165 -15.52 -14.52 -7.90
C GLU A 165 -16.82 -14.23 -7.15
N ARG A 166 -17.10 -14.95 -6.05
CA ARG A 166 -18.38 -14.84 -5.34
C ARG A 166 -18.48 -13.46 -4.68
N PHE A 167 -17.39 -13.00 -4.11
CA PHE A 167 -17.21 -11.66 -3.58
C PHE A 167 -17.28 -10.62 -4.70
N ARG A 168 -16.58 -10.77 -5.83
CA ARG A 168 -16.66 -9.84 -6.97
C ARG A 168 -18.09 -9.70 -7.52
N LYS A 169 -18.81 -10.82 -7.65
CA LYS A 169 -20.23 -10.85 -8.07
C LYS A 169 -21.13 -10.14 -7.04
N LEU A 170 -20.90 -10.34 -5.74
CA LEU A 170 -21.59 -9.61 -4.67
C LEU A 170 -21.26 -8.10 -4.71
N THR A 171 -20.00 -7.71 -4.90
CA THR A 171 -19.56 -6.31 -4.99
C THR A 171 -20.25 -5.58 -6.14
N TRP A 172 -20.38 -6.23 -7.32
CA TRP A 172 -21.16 -5.68 -8.42
C TRP A 172 -22.65 -5.52 -8.11
N VAL A 173 -23.28 -6.49 -7.41
CA VAL A 173 -24.68 -6.36 -6.95
C VAL A 173 -24.84 -5.17 -5.99
N VAL A 174 -23.88 -4.94 -5.08
CA VAL A 174 -23.92 -3.79 -4.15
C VAL A 174 -23.65 -2.46 -4.87
N ILE A 175 -22.77 -2.42 -5.88
CA ILE A 175 -22.59 -1.24 -6.76
C ILE A 175 -23.93 -0.86 -7.42
N TRP A 176 -24.63 -1.83 -8.01
CA TRP A 176 -25.94 -1.58 -8.62
C TRP A 176 -27.01 -1.17 -7.61
N ALA A 177 -27.00 -1.72 -6.39
CA ALA A 177 -27.90 -1.31 -5.31
C ALA A 177 -27.65 0.16 -4.87
N CYS A 178 -26.38 0.58 -4.74
CA CYS A 178 -26.02 1.96 -4.47
C CYS A 178 -26.50 2.91 -5.59
N ILE A 179 -26.27 2.55 -6.86
CA ILE A 179 -26.71 3.34 -8.03
C ILE A 179 -28.24 3.47 -8.04
N ALA A 180 -28.97 2.37 -7.86
CA ALA A 180 -30.43 2.36 -7.85
C ALA A 180 -31.01 3.20 -6.69
N SER A 181 -30.43 3.12 -5.49
CA SER A 181 -30.83 3.94 -4.34
C SER A 181 -30.62 5.43 -4.60
N ALA A 182 -29.44 5.82 -5.10
CA ALA A 182 -29.11 7.20 -5.39
C ALA A 182 -29.99 7.79 -6.51
N LEU A 183 -30.23 7.04 -7.58
CA LEU A 183 -31.11 7.45 -8.68
C LEU A 183 -32.57 7.58 -8.22
N SER A 184 -33.05 6.67 -7.38
CA SER A 184 -34.40 6.73 -6.81
C SER A 184 -34.60 7.96 -5.92
N PHE A 185 -33.62 8.28 -5.06
CA PHE A 185 -33.67 9.50 -4.24
C PHE A 185 -33.56 10.76 -5.10
N PHE A 186 -32.65 10.81 -6.08
CA PHE A 186 -32.51 11.94 -7.01
C PHE A 186 -33.83 12.26 -7.74
N VAL A 187 -34.51 11.25 -8.28
CA VAL A 187 -35.82 11.44 -8.96
C VAL A 187 -36.90 11.88 -7.96
N ALA A 188 -36.89 11.37 -6.74
CA ALA A 188 -37.83 11.80 -5.71
C ALA A 188 -37.62 13.28 -5.33
N THR A 189 -36.39 13.72 -5.05
CA THR A 189 -36.09 15.13 -4.71
C THR A 189 -36.43 16.06 -5.88
N MET A 190 -36.00 15.73 -7.10
CA MET A 190 -36.21 16.56 -8.30
C MET A 190 -37.69 16.90 -8.57
N PHE A 191 -38.61 16.02 -8.18
CA PHE A 191 -40.05 16.19 -8.36
C PHE A 191 -40.84 16.29 -7.05
N GLN A 192 -40.18 16.65 -5.93
CA GLN A 192 -40.81 16.58 -4.61
C GLN A 192 -42.02 17.49 -4.40
N CYS A 193 -42.10 18.57 -5.16
CA CYS A 193 -43.25 19.45 -5.25
C CYS A 193 -43.61 19.75 -6.72
N TRP A 194 -44.91 19.95 -6.97
CA TRP A 194 -45.44 20.38 -8.26
C TRP A 194 -46.28 21.66 -8.09
N PRO A 195 -45.91 22.78 -8.76
CA PRO A 195 -44.68 22.98 -9.55
C PRO A 195 -43.41 22.90 -8.67
N ILE A 196 -42.25 22.65 -9.27
CA ILE A 196 -40.96 22.49 -8.54
C ILE A 196 -40.67 23.69 -7.64
N SER A 197 -41.02 24.91 -8.07
CA SER A 197 -40.85 26.14 -7.31
C SER A 197 -41.62 26.20 -5.98
N TYR A 198 -42.69 25.40 -5.85
CA TYR A 198 -43.43 25.30 -4.58
C TYR A 198 -42.57 24.70 -3.45
N THR A 199 -41.49 23.98 -3.77
CA THR A 199 -40.48 23.52 -2.80
C THR A 199 -39.99 24.64 -1.89
N TRP A 200 -39.73 25.83 -2.45
CA TRP A 200 -39.13 26.94 -1.71
C TRP A 200 -40.11 28.08 -1.37
N THR A 201 -41.33 28.09 -1.90
CA THR A 201 -42.37 29.06 -1.51
C THR A 201 -43.41 28.52 -0.53
N ARG A 202 -43.55 27.19 -0.38
CA ARG A 202 -44.54 26.52 0.50
C ARG A 202 -44.60 27.05 1.95
N TRP A 203 -43.51 27.63 2.47
CA TRP A 203 -43.42 28.10 3.85
C TRP A 203 -44.33 29.32 4.16
N ASP A 204 -44.70 30.13 3.15
CA ASP A 204 -45.52 31.33 3.37
C ASP A 204 -47.01 31.03 3.57
N GLY A 205 -47.49 29.90 3.02
CA GLY A 205 -48.91 29.51 3.02
C GLY A 205 -49.79 30.31 2.05
N GLU A 206 -49.21 31.21 1.27
CA GLU A 206 -49.88 32.06 0.28
C GLU A 206 -49.81 31.43 -1.12
N HIS A 207 -48.77 30.63 -1.41
CA HIS A 207 -48.64 29.87 -2.65
C HIS A 207 -49.45 28.56 -2.66
N HIS A 208 -49.75 28.05 -3.86
CA HIS A 208 -50.47 26.80 -4.07
C HIS A 208 -49.67 25.79 -4.90
N GLY A 209 -49.69 24.53 -4.46
CA GLY A 209 -49.08 23.39 -5.13
C GLY A 209 -49.30 22.12 -4.30
N ARG A 210 -48.75 20.99 -4.76
CA ARG A 210 -48.69 19.74 -3.98
C ARG A 210 -47.25 19.31 -3.79
N CYS A 211 -46.95 18.60 -2.72
CA CYS A 211 -45.72 17.85 -2.53
C CYS A 211 -46.07 16.42 -2.10
N HIS A 212 -45.17 15.45 -2.28
CA HIS A 212 -45.29 14.19 -1.55
C HIS A 212 -44.75 14.34 -0.12
N ASP A 213 -44.73 13.25 0.65
CA ASP A 213 -44.20 13.27 2.01
C ASP A 213 -42.65 13.30 2.01
N ILE A 214 -42.10 14.52 2.09
CA ILE A 214 -40.66 14.79 2.16
C ILE A 214 -40.04 14.17 3.42
N ASN A 215 -40.77 14.11 4.54
CA ASN A 215 -40.29 13.50 5.77
C ASN A 215 -40.11 11.98 5.58
N LEU A 216 -41.09 11.32 4.95
CA LEU A 216 -41.01 9.90 4.58
C LEU A 216 -39.88 9.63 3.58
N GLN A 217 -39.68 10.50 2.56
CA GLN A 217 -38.57 10.37 1.63
C GLN A 217 -37.21 10.44 2.34
N THR A 218 -36.99 11.46 3.15
CA THR A 218 -35.70 11.67 3.85
C THR A 218 -35.42 10.55 4.85
N TRP A 219 -36.44 10.08 5.57
CA TRP A 219 -36.31 8.94 6.48
C TRP A 219 -36.02 7.62 5.76
N ALA A 220 -36.69 7.36 4.63
CA ALA A 220 -36.45 6.18 3.81
C ALA A 220 -35.04 6.20 3.20
N HIS A 221 -34.60 7.34 2.66
CA HIS A 221 -33.27 7.48 2.09
C HIS A 221 -32.17 7.30 3.15
N ALA A 222 -32.29 7.94 4.31
CA ALA A 222 -31.34 7.77 5.41
C ALA A 222 -31.27 6.29 5.87
N SER A 223 -32.42 5.61 5.96
CA SER A 223 -32.50 4.20 6.34
C SER A 223 -31.83 3.27 5.33
N VAL A 224 -32.11 3.42 4.03
CA VAL A 224 -31.46 2.63 2.97
C VAL A 224 -29.96 2.93 2.90
N ASN A 225 -29.56 4.19 3.10
CA ASN A 225 -28.16 4.59 3.09
C ASN A 225 -27.36 3.87 4.19
N ILE A 226 -27.86 3.89 5.43
CA ILE A 226 -27.25 3.19 6.58
C ILE A 226 -27.14 1.68 6.33
N VAL A 227 -28.17 1.05 5.75
CA VAL A 227 -28.13 -0.38 5.39
C VAL A 227 -27.03 -0.66 4.36
N LEU A 228 -26.89 0.19 3.34
CA LEU A 228 -25.80 0.07 2.36
C LEU A 228 -24.42 0.28 3.01
N ASP A 229 -24.27 1.20 3.97
CA ASP A 229 -23.01 1.37 4.72
C ASP A 229 -22.62 0.13 5.49
N VAL A 230 -23.56 -0.47 6.25
CA VAL A 230 -23.33 -1.72 6.97
C VAL A 230 -22.91 -2.84 6.00
N ILE A 231 -23.52 -2.93 4.82
CA ILE A 231 -23.15 -3.93 3.80
C ILE A 231 -21.73 -3.69 3.27
N VAL A 232 -21.41 -2.46 2.80
CA VAL A 232 -20.08 -2.13 2.25
C VAL A 232 -18.98 -2.41 3.27
N VAL A 233 -19.15 -2.01 4.53
CA VAL A 233 -18.13 -2.19 5.57
C VAL A 233 -18.01 -3.65 6.04
N SER A 234 -19.11 -4.41 6.10
CA SER A 234 -19.09 -5.80 6.57
C SER A 234 -18.63 -6.82 5.52
N MET A 235 -18.82 -6.53 4.23
CA MET A 235 -18.38 -7.40 3.13
C MET A 235 -16.92 -7.87 3.26
N PRO A 236 -15.90 -7.00 3.31
CA PRO A 236 -14.49 -7.43 3.39
C PRO A 236 -14.13 -8.11 4.71
N ILE A 237 -14.88 -7.87 5.80
CA ILE A 237 -14.69 -8.57 7.08
C ILE A 237 -14.90 -10.07 6.90
N SER A 238 -15.82 -10.50 6.02
CA SER A 238 -16.01 -11.93 5.71
C SER A 238 -14.76 -12.61 5.12
N GLN A 239 -13.94 -11.87 4.36
CA GLN A 239 -12.66 -12.36 3.85
C GLN A 239 -11.59 -12.33 4.94
N ILE A 240 -11.47 -11.22 5.67
CA ILE A 240 -10.43 -11.04 6.71
C ILE A 240 -10.61 -12.01 7.89
N LEU A 241 -11.84 -12.40 8.22
CA LEU A 241 -12.09 -13.42 9.23
C LEU A 241 -11.62 -14.81 8.79
N ARG A 242 -11.68 -15.13 7.48
CA ARG A 242 -11.19 -16.40 6.90
C ARG A 242 -9.66 -16.47 6.80
N LEU A 243 -8.96 -15.33 6.82
CA LEU A 243 -7.49 -15.31 6.85
C LEU A 243 -6.98 -15.81 8.22
N ASN A 244 -5.96 -16.67 8.23
CA ASN A 244 -5.38 -17.26 9.45
C ASN A 244 -4.42 -16.30 10.22
N TRP A 245 -4.79 -15.02 10.29
CA TRP A 245 -4.03 -13.96 10.94
C TRP A 245 -4.16 -13.97 12.47
N ARG A 246 -3.08 -13.59 13.17
CA ARG A 246 -3.10 -13.42 14.64
C ARG A 246 -4.04 -12.26 15.00
N TRP A 247 -4.69 -12.34 16.17
CA TRP A 247 -5.77 -11.39 16.54
C TRP A 247 -5.36 -9.91 16.45
N ARG A 248 -4.11 -9.54 16.75
CA ARG A 248 -3.60 -8.16 16.60
C ARG A 248 -3.45 -7.70 15.14
N GLN A 249 -3.21 -8.61 14.20
CA GLN A 249 -3.23 -8.33 12.75
C GLN A 249 -4.69 -8.17 12.27
N LYS A 250 -5.62 -8.98 12.78
CA LYS A 250 -7.06 -8.80 12.55
C LYS A 250 -7.58 -7.47 13.12
N ILE A 251 -7.03 -7.00 14.24
CA ILE A 251 -7.27 -5.62 14.72
C ILE A 251 -6.66 -4.59 13.78
N GLY A 252 -5.44 -4.77 13.27
CA GLY A 252 -4.80 -3.81 12.36
C GLY A 252 -5.61 -3.54 11.09
N ALA A 253 -6.03 -4.59 10.36
CA ALA A 253 -6.96 -4.42 9.24
C ALA A 253 -8.36 -4.01 9.72
N GLY A 254 -8.82 -4.56 10.85
CA GLY A 254 -10.07 -4.19 11.50
C GLY A 254 -10.17 -2.70 11.85
N MET A 255 -9.05 -2.00 12.09
CA MET A 255 -9.00 -0.55 12.30
C MET A 255 -9.29 0.23 11.02
N MET A 256 -8.83 -0.25 9.86
CA MET A 256 -9.17 0.35 8.56
C MET A 256 -10.68 0.26 8.29
N PHE A 257 -11.33 -0.84 8.70
CA PHE A 257 -12.79 -0.96 8.67
C PHE A 257 -13.47 -0.30 9.87
N ALA A 258 -12.76 -0.04 10.99
CA ALA A 258 -13.29 0.67 12.14
C ALA A 258 -13.53 2.15 11.87
N VAL A 259 -12.69 2.80 11.05
CA VAL A 259 -12.98 4.18 10.60
C VAL A 259 -14.21 4.19 9.67
N ALA A 260 -14.38 3.18 8.82
CA ALA A 260 -15.59 3.05 8.01
C ALA A 260 -16.85 2.77 8.87
N LEU A 261 -16.74 1.94 9.91
CA LEU A 261 -17.77 1.73 10.95
C LEU A 261 -18.08 3.01 11.75
N LEU A 262 -17.08 3.86 12.00
CA LEU A 262 -17.27 5.17 12.63
C LEU A 262 -18.09 6.10 11.73
N ILE A 263 -17.90 6.05 10.41
CA ILE A 263 -18.74 6.78 9.46
C ILE A 263 -20.18 6.22 9.49
N THR A 264 -20.36 4.89 9.51
CA THR A 264 -21.69 4.28 9.69
C THR A 264 -22.36 4.72 11.00
N LEU A 265 -21.60 4.88 12.09
CA LEU A 265 -22.10 5.41 13.36
C LEU A 265 -22.53 6.88 13.24
N VAL A 266 -21.78 7.70 12.50
CA VAL A 266 -22.18 9.09 12.18
C VAL A 266 -23.49 9.12 11.37
N SER A 267 -23.67 8.23 10.40
CA SER A 267 -24.93 8.08 9.65
C SER A 267 -26.12 7.76 10.57
N VAL A 268 -25.92 6.89 11.56
CA VAL A 268 -26.95 6.55 12.57
C VAL A 268 -27.24 7.73 13.51
N LEU A 269 -26.23 8.46 13.97
CA LEU A 269 -26.42 9.66 14.81
C LEU A 269 -27.18 10.76 14.05
N ARG A 270 -26.91 10.92 12.75
CA ARG A 270 -27.62 11.83 11.86
C ARG A 270 -29.11 11.50 11.73
N LEU A 271 -29.49 10.21 11.70
CA LEU A 271 -30.90 9.79 11.68
C LEU A 271 -31.67 10.27 12.93
N SER A 272 -31.03 10.34 14.10
CA SER A 272 -31.64 10.95 15.29
C SER A 272 -31.93 12.43 15.07
N THR A 273 -30.96 13.19 14.54
CA THR A 273 -31.18 14.63 14.26
C THR A 273 -32.24 14.88 13.18
N ILE A 274 -32.41 13.96 12.22
CA ILE A 274 -33.50 13.98 11.24
C ILE A 274 -34.86 13.75 11.94
N ASN A 275 -34.96 12.78 12.85
CA ASN A 275 -36.18 12.54 13.65
C ASN A 275 -36.63 13.77 14.45
N ASP A 276 -35.70 14.57 14.95
CA ASP A 276 -36.03 15.76 15.74
C ASP A 276 -36.41 16.93 14.81
N PHE A 277 -35.69 17.09 13.70
CA PHE A 277 -36.00 18.07 12.65
C PHE A 277 -37.36 17.85 11.98
N MET A 278 -37.80 16.60 11.77
CA MET A 278 -39.14 16.29 11.22
C MET A 278 -40.31 16.84 12.07
N LYS A 279 -40.03 17.37 13.27
CA LYS A 279 -41.00 17.94 14.22
C LYS A 279 -40.81 19.44 14.48
N THR A 280 -39.83 20.11 13.86
CA THR A 280 -39.55 21.54 14.15
C THR A 280 -40.50 22.51 13.45
N SER A 281 -40.75 23.65 14.09
CA SER A 281 -41.32 24.86 13.49
C SER A 281 -40.25 25.90 13.08
N ASN A 282 -38.97 25.61 13.28
CA ASN A 282 -37.84 26.53 13.09
C ASN A 282 -36.73 25.93 12.20
N PRO A 283 -37.04 25.56 10.94
CA PRO A 283 -36.15 24.74 10.12
C PRO A 283 -34.80 25.38 9.79
N THR A 284 -34.71 26.71 9.77
CA THR A 284 -33.44 27.41 9.47
C THR A 284 -32.39 27.25 10.56
N TRP A 285 -32.80 27.00 11.82
CA TRP A 285 -31.89 26.84 12.97
C TRP A 285 -31.62 25.37 13.31
N ASP A 286 -32.67 24.54 13.33
CA ASP A 286 -32.59 23.13 13.75
C ASP A 286 -31.94 22.19 12.73
N ILE A 287 -31.71 22.64 11.50
CA ILE A 287 -31.07 21.83 10.45
C ILE A 287 -29.54 21.76 10.55
N VAL A 288 -28.90 22.65 11.33
CA VAL A 288 -27.42 22.71 11.44
C VAL A 288 -26.81 21.38 11.92
N PRO A 289 -27.33 20.65 12.91
CA PRO A 289 -26.80 19.33 13.28
C PRO A 289 -26.82 18.32 12.14
N ILE A 290 -27.87 18.31 11.30
CA ILE A 290 -27.96 17.43 10.12
C ILE A 290 -26.89 17.81 9.09
N SER A 291 -26.70 19.11 8.86
CA SER A 291 -25.66 19.64 7.97
C SER A 291 -24.26 19.23 8.46
N ASN A 292 -23.95 19.49 9.74
CA ASN A 292 -22.68 19.13 10.37
C ASN A 292 -22.36 17.63 10.23
N TRP A 293 -23.32 16.75 10.59
CA TRP A 293 -23.11 15.31 10.45
C TRP A 293 -22.95 14.85 9.01
N SER A 294 -23.64 15.49 8.05
CA SER A 294 -23.49 15.18 6.62
C SER A 294 -22.08 15.53 6.11
N PHE A 295 -21.46 16.61 6.59
CA PHE A 295 -20.07 16.93 6.24
C PHE A 295 -19.05 16.00 6.88
N VAL A 296 -19.28 15.54 8.12
CA VAL A 296 -18.42 14.53 8.77
C VAL A 296 -18.52 13.19 8.05
N GLU A 297 -19.73 12.79 7.65
CA GLU A 297 -20.00 11.57 6.86
C GLU A 297 -19.27 11.60 5.51
N LEU A 298 -19.52 12.62 4.68
CA LEU A 298 -18.95 12.72 3.33
C LEU A 298 -17.42 12.83 3.33
N ASN A 299 -16.86 13.74 4.11
CA ASN A 299 -15.40 13.96 4.10
C ASN A 299 -14.65 12.85 4.83
N GLY A 300 -15.30 12.14 5.77
CA GLY A 300 -14.79 10.93 6.39
C GLY A 300 -14.54 9.81 5.38
N PHE A 301 -15.48 9.56 4.45
CA PHE A 301 -15.28 8.58 3.38
C PHE A 301 -14.07 8.94 2.51
N ILE A 302 -14.02 10.20 2.05
CA ILE A 302 -12.97 10.69 1.15
C ILE A 302 -11.57 10.54 1.77
N PHE A 303 -11.43 10.87 3.06
CA PHE A 303 -10.17 10.69 3.80
C PHE A 303 -9.74 9.21 3.86
N CYS A 304 -10.67 8.30 4.15
CA CYS A 304 -10.39 6.87 4.27
C CYS A 304 -9.89 6.24 2.95
N SER A 305 -10.24 6.82 1.80
CA SER A 305 -9.82 6.33 0.48
C SER A 305 -8.37 6.64 0.10
N CYS A 306 -7.61 7.42 0.88
CA CYS A 306 -6.34 8.02 0.43
C CYS A 306 -5.03 7.34 0.90
N SER A 307 -5.05 6.22 1.64
CA SER A 307 -3.84 5.64 2.28
C SER A 307 -3.25 4.39 1.59
N GLY A 308 -2.05 4.49 0.99
CA GLY A 308 -1.34 3.39 0.27
C GLY A 308 0.13 3.10 0.70
N PRO A 309 0.80 2.03 0.18
CA PRO A 309 1.88 1.24 0.84
C PRO A 309 3.37 1.68 0.63
N GLY A 310 4.31 1.04 1.36
CA GLY A 310 5.71 1.46 1.61
C GLY A 310 6.87 0.63 0.98
N GLY A 311 8.10 1.18 1.00
CA GLY A 311 9.30 0.72 0.28
C GLY A 311 10.33 1.86 0.11
N GLY A 312 10.73 2.18 -1.13
CA GLY A 312 11.08 3.59 -1.45
C GLY A 312 9.92 4.55 -1.10
N THR A 313 8.68 4.02 -1.13
CA THR A 313 7.49 4.65 -0.57
C THR A 313 7.40 4.66 0.97
N LEU A 314 8.34 4.09 1.73
CA LEU A 314 8.48 4.35 3.18
C LEU A 314 9.22 5.67 3.36
N ALA A 315 10.33 5.87 2.64
CA ALA A 315 11.00 7.17 2.56
C ALA A 315 10.05 8.24 2.03
N ALA A 316 9.30 7.96 0.96
CA ALA A 316 8.32 8.89 0.42
C ALA A 316 7.08 9.07 1.32
N SER A 317 6.58 8.04 2.03
CA SER A 317 5.50 8.24 3.01
C SER A 317 5.96 9.10 4.19
N LEU A 318 7.13 8.84 4.77
CA LEU A 318 7.67 9.70 5.84
C LEU A 318 7.88 11.14 5.35
N ALA A 319 8.32 11.35 4.10
CA ALA A 319 8.40 12.67 3.49
C ALA A 319 7.04 13.34 3.25
N ARG A 320 6.00 12.55 2.89
CA ARG A 320 4.61 13.02 2.72
C ARG A 320 3.93 13.37 4.04
N GLU A 321 4.27 12.68 5.13
CA GLU A 321 3.92 13.06 6.52
C GLU A 321 4.81 14.23 7.04
N GLY A 322 5.50 14.95 6.16
CA GLY A 322 6.26 16.16 6.48
C GLY A 322 7.59 15.94 7.22
N HIS A 323 8.07 14.71 7.39
CA HIS A 323 9.39 14.48 7.97
C HIS A 323 10.49 14.78 6.95
N SER A 324 11.59 15.39 7.41
CA SER A 324 12.78 15.60 6.58
C SER A 324 13.53 14.27 6.37
N VAL A 325 13.27 13.60 5.24
CA VAL A 325 13.91 12.34 4.85
C VAL A 325 15.05 12.61 3.86
N PHE A 326 16.15 11.88 4.00
CA PHE A 326 17.24 11.81 3.02
C PHE A 326 17.45 10.34 2.68
N LEU A 327 17.13 9.97 1.44
CA LEU A 327 17.34 8.62 0.92
C LEU A 327 18.73 8.53 0.30
N ILE A 328 19.46 7.46 0.63
CA ILE A 328 20.62 7.01 -0.13
C ILE A 328 20.19 5.69 -0.75
N GLU A 329 20.22 5.63 -2.08
CA GLU A 329 19.89 4.45 -2.89
C GLU A 329 21.07 4.16 -3.81
N ALA A 330 21.22 2.92 -4.25
CA ALA A 330 22.40 2.48 -5.00
C ALA A 330 22.07 2.11 -6.46
N GLY A 331 22.75 2.76 -7.41
CA GLY A 331 22.50 2.65 -8.85
C GLY A 331 22.23 4.00 -9.52
N GLY A 332 22.08 3.99 -10.86
CA GLY A 332 21.71 5.18 -11.64
C GLY A 332 20.20 5.43 -11.66
N ASN A 333 19.78 6.65 -12.03
CA ASN A 333 18.36 6.94 -12.26
C ASN A 333 17.94 6.47 -13.67
N MET A 334 17.63 5.18 -13.79
CA MET A 334 17.30 4.53 -15.07
C MET A 334 15.80 4.51 -15.40
N GLY A 335 14.96 5.23 -14.64
CA GLY A 335 13.49 5.13 -14.73
C GLY A 335 12.82 5.58 -16.05
N GLY A 336 13.61 5.99 -17.05
CA GLY A 336 13.16 6.20 -18.43
C GLY A 336 13.60 5.11 -19.42
N ASN A 337 14.42 4.15 -18.99
CA ASN A 337 14.92 3.06 -19.81
C ASN A 337 13.85 1.96 -19.95
N ASN A 338 13.57 1.55 -21.18
CA ASN A 338 12.60 0.51 -21.48
C ASN A 338 13.00 -0.86 -20.90
N LEU A 339 14.30 -1.16 -20.74
CA LEU A 339 14.77 -2.36 -20.03
C LEU A 339 14.25 -2.42 -18.57
N GLN A 340 14.13 -1.28 -17.89
CA GLN A 340 13.60 -1.23 -16.52
C GLN A 340 12.06 -1.24 -16.47
N ARG A 341 11.40 -0.74 -17.53
CA ARG A 341 9.94 -0.55 -17.60
C ARG A 341 9.18 -1.74 -18.19
N ILE A 342 9.83 -2.63 -18.93
CA ILE A 342 9.22 -3.74 -19.65
C ILE A 342 9.43 -5.06 -18.89
N PRO A 343 8.37 -5.72 -18.37
CA PRO A 343 8.47 -7.02 -17.70
C PRO A 343 9.13 -8.11 -18.56
N GLY A 344 8.83 -8.16 -19.86
CA GLY A 344 9.42 -9.12 -20.79
C GLY A 344 10.92 -8.94 -21.10
N LEU A 345 11.57 -7.92 -20.53
CA LEU A 345 13.02 -7.68 -20.66
C LEU A 345 13.76 -7.85 -19.31
N ALA A 346 13.11 -8.47 -18.31
CA ALA A 346 13.65 -8.62 -16.96
C ALA A 346 15.02 -9.30 -16.90
N ASP A 347 15.27 -10.32 -17.73
CA ASP A 347 16.52 -11.08 -17.72
C ASP A 347 17.69 -10.23 -18.23
N VAL A 348 17.51 -9.54 -19.36
CA VAL A 348 18.49 -8.59 -19.93
C VAL A 348 18.74 -7.41 -18.97
N ASN A 349 17.69 -6.90 -18.33
CA ASN A 349 17.77 -5.88 -17.29
C ASN A 349 18.56 -6.37 -16.05
N SER A 350 18.48 -7.66 -15.71
CA SER A 350 19.21 -8.25 -14.58
C SER A 350 20.72 -8.32 -14.78
N GLU A 351 21.20 -8.27 -16.03
CA GLU A 351 22.64 -8.29 -16.37
C GLU A 351 23.19 -6.91 -16.77
N HIS A 352 22.35 -6.00 -17.27
CA HIS A 352 22.75 -4.69 -17.81
C HIS A 352 23.73 -3.92 -16.89
N PRO A 353 24.91 -3.46 -17.38
CA PRO A 353 26.01 -2.95 -16.53
C PRO A 353 25.67 -1.75 -15.62
N GLU A 354 24.61 -1.01 -15.93
CA GLU A 354 24.19 0.16 -15.15
C GLU A 354 23.10 -0.14 -14.09
N MET A 355 22.56 -1.36 -14.11
CA MET A 355 21.39 -1.78 -13.32
C MET A 355 21.62 -3.09 -12.54
N SER A 356 22.52 -3.96 -13.02
CA SER A 356 22.87 -5.22 -12.36
C SER A 356 23.78 -5.04 -11.14
N TRP A 357 23.63 -5.94 -10.16
CA TRP A 357 24.47 -6.04 -8.97
C TRP A 357 24.94 -7.48 -8.82
N GLN A 358 26.16 -7.76 -9.31
CA GLN A 358 26.73 -9.10 -9.41
C GLN A 358 27.24 -9.60 -8.05
N PHE A 359 26.36 -10.23 -7.27
CA PHE A 359 26.70 -10.80 -5.97
C PHE A 359 27.28 -12.21 -6.10
N PHE A 360 28.59 -12.33 -5.96
CA PHE A 360 29.28 -13.62 -5.98
C PHE A 360 29.05 -14.38 -4.67
N VAL A 361 28.50 -15.60 -4.77
CA VAL A 361 28.13 -16.46 -3.63
C VAL A 361 28.84 -17.81 -3.70
N SER A 362 29.11 -18.41 -2.54
CA SER A 362 29.61 -19.79 -2.43
C SER A 362 28.48 -20.75 -2.06
N HIS A 363 28.38 -21.87 -2.78
CA HIS A 363 27.28 -22.84 -2.60
C HIS A 363 27.52 -23.87 -1.49
N TYR A 364 28.79 -24.20 -1.18
CA TYR A 364 29.18 -25.36 -0.36
C TYR A 364 30.14 -25.00 0.79
N GLN A 365 30.19 -25.81 1.85
CA GLN A 365 31.10 -25.64 3.00
C GLN A 365 32.51 -26.21 2.80
N ASN A 366 32.65 -27.28 2.00
CA ASN A 366 33.90 -28.01 1.86
C ASN A 366 34.77 -27.36 0.78
N GLU A 367 35.97 -26.88 1.13
CA GLU A 367 36.90 -26.25 0.18
C GLU A 367 37.28 -27.19 -0.98
N THR A 368 37.38 -28.50 -0.73
CA THR A 368 37.65 -29.53 -1.76
C THR A 368 36.41 -29.87 -2.61
N GLN A 369 35.26 -29.25 -2.34
CA GLN A 369 34.02 -29.32 -3.12
C GLN A 369 33.74 -27.99 -3.81
N ALA A 370 33.99 -26.85 -3.15
CA ALA A 370 34.01 -25.53 -3.77
C ALA A 370 35.10 -25.41 -4.85
N ARG A 371 36.28 -26.03 -4.68
CA ARG A 371 37.29 -26.16 -5.74
C ARG A 371 36.91 -27.17 -6.86
N ARG A 372 35.68 -27.72 -6.85
CA ARG A 372 35.05 -28.45 -7.98
C ARG A 372 33.81 -27.73 -8.51
N ASP A 373 33.41 -26.62 -7.88
CA ASP A 373 32.40 -25.72 -8.40
C ASP A 373 32.99 -25.01 -9.64
N ARG A 374 32.23 -24.98 -10.74
CA ARG A 374 32.62 -24.36 -12.01
C ARG A 374 32.81 -22.84 -11.88
N TYR A 375 32.19 -22.21 -10.88
CA TYR A 375 32.00 -20.76 -10.82
C TYR A 375 32.96 -20.05 -9.83
N PHE A 376 33.90 -20.77 -9.21
CA PHE A 376 34.87 -20.21 -8.25
C PHE A 376 35.93 -19.33 -8.94
N THR A 377 36.03 -18.05 -8.55
CA THR A 377 36.74 -17.00 -9.32
C THR A 377 37.66 -16.16 -8.44
N TYR A 378 38.85 -15.82 -8.96
CA TYR A 378 39.82 -14.90 -8.35
C TYR A 378 40.04 -13.65 -9.23
N ARG A 379 40.50 -12.54 -8.64
CA ARG A 379 40.79 -11.27 -9.34
C ARG A 379 42.28 -10.96 -9.25
N LEU A 380 42.92 -10.71 -10.39
CA LEU A 380 44.35 -10.37 -10.48
C LEU A 380 44.57 -8.85 -10.52
N SER A 381 45.77 -8.41 -10.12
CA SER A 381 46.17 -6.98 -10.06
C SER A 381 46.26 -6.27 -11.42
N ASN A 382 46.09 -6.98 -12.54
CA ASN A 382 45.91 -6.42 -13.88
C ASN A 382 44.44 -6.19 -14.28
N GLY A 383 43.49 -6.44 -13.37
CA GLY A 383 42.04 -6.31 -13.61
C GLY A 383 41.38 -7.53 -14.27
N THR A 384 42.13 -8.57 -14.66
CA THR A 384 41.55 -9.79 -15.25
C THR A 384 41.07 -10.78 -14.19
N LEU A 385 40.00 -11.52 -14.51
CA LEU A 385 39.53 -12.65 -13.72
C LEU A 385 40.37 -13.90 -14.01
N TRP A 386 40.61 -14.71 -12.98
CA TRP A 386 41.33 -15.97 -13.08
C TRP A 386 40.51 -17.13 -12.51
N TYR A 387 40.51 -18.25 -13.24
CA TYR A 387 39.73 -19.44 -12.96
C TYR A 387 40.67 -20.63 -12.81
N GLY A 388 40.60 -21.33 -11.69
CA GLY A 388 41.47 -22.47 -11.41
C GLY A 388 41.66 -22.74 -9.91
N ILE A 389 42.60 -23.65 -9.61
CA ILE A 389 42.66 -24.30 -8.29
C ILE A 389 43.55 -23.55 -7.29
N ASP A 390 44.61 -22.85 -7.71
CA ASP A 390 45.59 -22.16 -6.85
C ASP A 390 45.94 -20.76 -7.41
N ALA A 391 45.73 -19.70 -6.62
CA ALA A 391 45.80 -18.29 -7.07
C ALA A 391 46.74 -17.39 -6.24
N PRO A 392 47.13 -16.19 -6.73
CA PRO A 392 48.13 -15.29 -6.09
C PRO A 392 47.59 -14.41 -4.94
N GLU A 393 48.48 -13.62 -4.32
CA GLU A 393 48.30 -12.99 -3.00
C GLU A 393 47.75 -11.53 -2.97
N ASP A 394 47.41 -10.88 -4.10
CA ASP A 394 47.48 -9.40 -4.24
C ASP A 394 46.18 -8.61 -4.61
N ALA A 395 45.12 -8.60 -3.78
CA ALA A 395 43.88 -7.79 -4.01
C ALA A 395 43.23 -7.17 -2.73
N THR A 396 42.59 -5.97 -2.81
CA THR A 396 41.70 -5.33 -1.75
C THR A 396 40.99 -3.96 -2.18
N PRO A 397 40.07 -3.31 -1.38
CA PRO A 397 39.06 -2.23 -1.74
C PRO A 397 38.94 -0.94 -0.79
N LEU A 398 37.77 -0.22 -0.64
CA LEU A 398 37.34 0.74 0.50
C LEU A 398 35.90 1.46 0.46
N ALA A 399 34.86 1.25 1.35
CA ALA A 399 33.58 2.07 1.36
C ALA A 399 32.58 2.10 2.61
N THR A 400 32.69 3.04 3.57
CA THR A 400 32.72 2.76 5.04
C THR A 400 31.50 2.35 5.94
N ARG A 401 30.74 3.24 6.63
CA ARG A 401 30.00 2.88 7.90
C ARG A 401 28.90 3.84 8.45
N ILE A 402 28.14 3.37 9.45
CA ILE A 402 27.17 4.14 10.28
C ILE A 402 27.89 4.95 11.38
N LEU A 403 27.39 6.15 11.70
CA LEU A 403 27.90 7.01 12.76
C LEU A 403 27.07 6.92 14.05
N MET A 404 27.72 6.53 15.16
CA MET A 404 27.13 6.33 16.48
C MET A 404 27.80 7.18 17.58
N LYS A 405 27.04 7.55 18.60
CA LYS A 405 27.52 8.25 19.80
C LYS A 405 26.92 7.65 21.08
N LYS A 406 27.61 7.80 22.21
CA LYS A 406 27.04 7.44 23.53
C LYS A 406 25.84 8.34 23.87
N SER A 407 24.80 7.75 24.44
CA SER A 407 23.60 8.47 24.91
C SER A 407 23.02 7.73 26.12
N GLY A 408 23.13 8.35 27.30
CA GLY A 408 22.86 7.67 28.57
C GLY A 408 23.74 6.42 28.72
N ALA A 409 23.11 5.27 29.03
CA ALA A 409 23.77 3.98 29.18
C ALA A 409 23.97 3.20 27.86
N GLY A 410 23.57 3.75 26.70
CA GLY A 410 23.61 3.04 25.41
C GLY A 410 24.27 3.83 24.27
N LEU A 411 24.19 3.27 23.06
CA LEU A 411 24.58 3.94 21.81
C LEU A 411 23.35 4.47 21.08
N LYS A 412 23.51 5.60 20.38
CA LYS A 412 22.52 6.16 19.45
C LYS A 412 23.17 6.45 18.10
N ALA A 413 22.58 5.93 17.02
CA ALA A 413 22.93 6.32 15.66
C ALA A 413 22.50 7.77 15.39
N TYR A 414 23.31 8.52 14.64
CA TYR A 414 23.03 9.93 14.32
C TYR A 414 23.42 10.34 12.89
N GLY A 415 23.87 9.41 12.05
CA GLY A 415 24.29 9.69 10.68
C GLY A 415 24.91 8.49 9.97
N VAL A 416 25.29 8.71 8.73
CA VAL A 416 25.93 7.73 7.85
C VAL A 416 27.12 8.40 7.16
N GLU A 417 28.24 7.69 7.10
CA GLU A 417 29.42 8.00 6.29
C GLU A 417 29.29 7.22 4.98
N TYR A 418 29.39 7.91 3.84
CA TYR A 418 29.12 7.33 2.53
C TYR A 418 30.08 7.90 1.48
N MET A 419 30.14 7.27 0.31
CA MET A 419 31.03 7.66 -0.79
C MET A 419 30.24 8.15 -2.00
N VAL A 420 30.89 9.00 -2.81
CA VAL A 420 30.30 9.57 -4.03
C VAL A 420 31.18 9.24 -5.23
N GLY A 421 30.56 8.61 -6.22
CA GLY A 421 31.13 8.16 -7.50
C GLY A 421 30.26 7.06 -8.11
N GLU A 422 30.50 6.74 -9.37
CA GLU A 422 29.87 5.63 -10.11
C GLU A 422 30.76 4.38 -10.03
N GLY A 423 30.21 3.19 -10.23
CA GLY A 423 30.98 1.93 -10.24
C GLY A 423 31.70 1.59 -8.92
N LEU A 424 31.39 2.26 -7.80
CA LEU A 424 32.27 2.22 -6.63
C LEU A 424 32.28 0.89 -5.85
N TYR A 425 31.29 0.02 -6.01
CA TYR A 425 31.18 -1.25 -5.29
C TYR A 425 31.53 -2.43 -6.19
N GLU A 426 32.17 -3.47 -5.65
CA GLU A 426 32.76 -4.58 -6.43
C GLU A 426 31.75 -5.40 -7.24
N ALA A 427 30.47 -5.40 -6.84
CA ALA A 427 29.39 -6.06 -7.58
C ALA A 427 28.94 -5.27 -8.84
N ASP A 428 29.39 -4.03 -9.02
CA ASP A 428 29.16 -3.26 -10.24
C ASP A 428 30.21 -3.67 -11.29
N GLN A 429 29.78 -4.00 -12.50
CA GLN A 429 30.69 -4.40 -13.59
C GLN A 429 31.69 -3.29 -13.98
N ARG A 430 31.39 -2.03 -13.64
CA ARG A 430 32.23 -0.85 -13.90
C ARG A 430 33.27 -0.59 -12.78
N TYR A 431 33.47 -1.55 -11.87
CA TYR A 431 34.35 -1.38 -10.71
C TYR A 431 35.84 -1.25 -11.07
N ASP A 432 36.36 -0.04 -10.88
CA ASP A 432 37.80 0.25 -10.89
C ASP A 432 38.31 0.56 -9.47
N PRO A 433 39.17 -0.29 -8.87
CA PRO A 433 39.70 -0.06 -7.52
C PRO A 433 40.62 1.17 -7.44
N SER A 434 41.15 1.68 -8.56
CA SER A 434 42.04 2.85 -8.59
C SER A 434 41.30 4.20 -8.48
N ILE A 435 39.98 4.20 -8.70
CA ILE A 435 39.15 5.40 -8.45
C ILE A 435 39.11 5.66 -6.95
N GLU A 436 39.68 6.78 -6.51
CA GLU A 436 39.61 7.28 -5.14
C GLU A 436 38.30 8.07 -4.90
N PRO A 437 37.35 7.55 -4.12
CA PRO A 437 36.01 8.13 -4.01
C PRO A 437 35.92 9.25 -2.97
N GLN A 438 35.06 10.25 -3.21
CA GLN A 438 34.87 11.31 -2.23
C GLN A 438 34.00 10.83 -1.06
N LEU A 439 34.61 10.65 0.11
CA LEU A 439 33.92 10.46 1.38
C LEU A 439 33.06 11.69 1.74
N ARG A 440 31.83 11.43 2.17
CA ARG A 440 30.86 12.41 2.68
C ARG A 440 30.14 11.87 3.93
N THR A 441 29.42 12.75 4.62
CA THR A 441 28.67 12.42 5.83
C THR A 441 27.32 13.12 5.83
N VAL A 442 26.25 12.37 6.11
CA VAL A 442 24.92 12.91 6.41
C VAL A 442 24.57 12.64 7.88
N ARG A 443 23.78 13.53 8.50
CA ARG A 443 23.37 13.41 9.92
C ARG A 443 21.85 13.32 10.04
N ALA A 444 21.36 12.27 10.68
CA ALA A 444 19.95 12.06 10.98
C ALA A 444 19.57 12.70 12.32
N LYS A 445 18.42 13.40 12.35
CA LYS A 445 17.89 14.05 13.58
C LYS A 445 17.12 13.08 14.47
N LYS A 446 16.26 12.23 13.89
CA LYS A 446 15.43 11.25 14.62
C LYS A 446 16.04 9.84 14.58
N GLU A 447 16.14 9.25 13.39
CA GLU A 447 16.41 7.81 13.18
C GLU A 447 17.18 7.55 11.87
N VAL A 448 17.95 6.46 11.83
CA VAL A 448 18.64 5.90 10.64
C VAL A 448 17.98 4.55 10.31
N VAL A 449 17.74 4.29 9.02
CA VAL A 449 17.21 3.01 8.52
C VAL A 449 18.16 2.44 7.48
N ILE A 450 18.45 1.13 7.58
CA ILE A 450 19.22 0.36 6.61
C ILE A 450 18.25 -0.51 5.80
N SER A 451 18.41 -0.54 4.49
CA SER A 451 17.62 -1.37 3.56
C SER A 451 18.49 -2.03 2.48
N GLY A 452 19.75 -2.35 2.81
CA GLY A 452 20.76 -2.91 1.88
C GLY A 452 20.58 -4.40 1.53
N GLY A 453 19.37 -4.94 1.62
CA GLY A 453 19.06 -6.33 1.27
C GLY A 453 19.76 -7.37 2.16
N ALA A 454 19.69 -8.64 1.75
CA ALA A 454 20.26 -9.74 2.53
C ALA A 454 21.80 -9.74 2.59
N PHE A 455 22.49 -9.02 1.70
CA PHE A 455 23.96 -9.02 1.64
C PHE A 455 24.58 -7.76 2.25
N ASN A 456 24.18 -6.57 1.80
CA ASN A 456 24.88 -5.34 2.20
C ASN A 456 24.45 -4.84 3.58
N THR A 457 23.22 -5.13 4.06
CA THR A 457 22.81 -4.76 5.43
C THR A 457 23.68 -5.37 6.53
N PRO A 458 23.91 -6.70 6.61
CA PRO A 458 24.78 -7.27 7.63
C PRO A 458 26.23 -6.81 7.48
N GLN A 459 26.69 -6.56 6.26
CA GLN A 459 27.99 -5.94 5.98
C GLN A 459 28.07 -4.53 6.60
N ILE A 460 27.16 -3.61 6.26
CA ILE A 460 27.09 -2.23 6.79
C ILE A 460 27.06 -2.21 8.31
N LEU A 461 26.30 -3.10 8.95
CA LEU A 461 26.27 -3.24 10.40
C LEU A 461 27.63 -3.65 10.96
N LYS A 462 28.27 -4.68 10.41
CA LYS A 462 29.59 -5.15 10.88
C LYS A 462 30.66 -4.08 10.78
N LEU A 463 30.73 -3.36 9.66
CA LEU A 463 31.67 -2.25 9.44
C LEU A 463 31.47 -1.08 10.40
N SER A 464 30.25 -0.96 10.94
CA SER A 464 29.89 0.00 11.99
C SER A 464 30.22 -0.49 13.40
N GLY A 465 30.84 -1.66 13.55
CA GLY A 465 31.13 -2.29 14.83
C GLY A 465 29.94 -3.02 15.46
N ILE A 466 28.91 -3.37 14.68
CA ILE A 466 27.70 -4.06 15.14
C ILE A 466 27.68 -5.48 14.55
N GLY A 467 28.05 -6.50 15.33
CA GLY A 467 28.13 -7.86 14.82
C GLY A 467 28.89 -8.86 15.69
N PRO A 468 29.31 -10.01 15.14
CA PRO A 468 30.03 -11.05 15.87
C PRO A 468 31.43 -10.55 16.27
N ARG A 469 31.72 -10.53 17.58
CA ARG A 469 32.97 -9.98 18.14
C ARG A 469 34.23 -10.45 17.41
N GLN A 470 34.40 -11.76 17.27
CA GLN A 470 35.58 -12.38 16.70
C GLN A 470 35.83 -11.95 15.23
N GLU A 471 34.77 -11.70 14.47
CA GLU A 471 34.85 -11.26 13.08
C GLU A 471 35.23 -9.77 12.99
N LEU A 472 34.68 -8.94 13.87
CA LEU A 472 35.05 -7.52 13.96
C LEU A 472 36.51 -7.34 14.39
N GLU A 473 36.93 -8.07 15.43
CA GLU A 473 38.29 -8.04 15.97
C GLU A 473 39.32 -8.59 14.96
N LYS A 474 38.97 -9.61 14.16
CA LYS A 474 39.79 -10.12 13.03
C LYS A 474 40.18 -9.00 12.05
N PHE A 475 39.28 -8.06 11.80
CA PHE A 475 39.49 -6.96 10.84
C PHE A 475 39.83 -5.62 11.50
N GLY A 476 40.15 -5.61 12.81
CA GLY A 476 40.50 -4.40 13.54
C GLY A 476 39.34 -3.40 13.74
N ILE A 477 38.10 -3.84 13.54
CA ILE A 477 36.91 -3.02 13.67
C ILE A 477 36.52 -2.94 15.16
N PRO A 478 36.44 -1.73 15.77
CA PRO A 478 36.05 -1.61 17.17
C PRO A 478 34.64 -2.12 17.43
N VAL A 479 34.48 -3.10 18.31
CA VAL A 479 33.18 -3.68 18.68
C VAL A 479 32.36 -2.64 19.45
N ALA A 480 31.36 -2.07 18.79
CA ALA A 480 30.41 -1.11 19.36
C ALA A 480 29.22 -1.82 20.01
N VAL A 481 28.67 -2.86 19.35
CA VAL A 481 27.69 -3.79 19.91
C VAL A 481 27.99 -5.21 19.42
N GLU A 482 28.07 -6.14 20.35
CA GLU A 482 28.22 -7.57 20.06
C GLU A 482 26.85 -8.19 19.75
N LEU A 483 26.57 -8.44 18.47
CA LEU A 483 25.37 -9.11 17.97
C LEU A 483 25.78 -10.32 17.10
N PRO A 484 25.92 -11.53 17.67
CA PRO A 484 26.39 -12.71 16.95
C PRO A 484 25.50 -13.15 15.76
N ALA A 485 24.25 -12.68 15.70
CA ALA A 485 23.30 -13.00 14.63
C ALA A 485 23.45 -12.12 13.37
N VAL A 486 24.27 -11.07 13.37
CA VAL A 486 24.48 -10.23 12.18
C VAL A 486 25.30 -11.00 11.15
N GLY A 487 24.73 -11.20 9.95
CA GLY A 487 25.35 -12.00 8.90
C GLY A 487 25.32 -13.51 9.17
N GLY A 488 24.38 -13.98 9.99
CA GLY A 488 24.05 -15.40 10.16
C GLY A 488 22.56 -15.62 9.89
N PHE A 489 22.16 -16.88 9.71
CA PHE A 489 20.80 -17.28 9.33
C PHE A 489 20.34 -16.78 7.95
N LEU A 490 21.31 -16.51 7.06
CA LEU A 490 21.03 -16.33 5.64
C LEU A 490 20.34 -17.60 5.11
N GLN A 491 19.24 -17.39 4.40
CA GLN A 491 18.39 -18.43 3.83
C GLN A 491 17.98 -18.01 2.43
N ASP A 492 17.69 -18.99 1.59
CA ASP A 492 17.15 -18.77 0.26
C ASP A 492 16.16 -19.88 -0.10
N ASN A 493 15.32 -19.63 -1.09
CA ASN A 493 14.58 -20.70 -1.77
C ASN A 493 15.58 -21.67 -2.42
N TYR A 494 15.18 -22.93 -2.66
CA TYR A 494 16.02 -23.86 -3.43
C TYR A 494 15.36 -24.10 -4.77
N GLU A 495 15.98 -23.60 -5.84
CA GLU A 495 15.46 -23.65 -7.20
C GLU A 495 16.27 -24.67 -8.00
N ALA A 496 15.62 -25.76 -8.38
CA ALA A 496 16.20 -26.82 -9.21
C ALA A 496 15.22 -27.15 -10.33
N GLY A 497 15.72 -27.50 -11.52
CA GLY A 497 14.89 -27.65 -12.70
C GLY A 497 15.05 -28.97 -13.45
N ILE A 498 14.18 -29.13 -14.46
CA ILE A 498 14.39 -30.02 -15.61
C ILE A 498 14.33 -29.20 -16.89
N ASN A 499 15.20 -29.52 -17.83
CA ASN A 499 15.25 -28.89 -19.15
C ASN A 499 15.11 -29.98 -20.22
N VAL A 500 14.19 -29.80 -21.17
CA VAL A 500 13.88 -30.78 -22.21
C VAL A 500 13.78 -30.14 -23.59
N ARG A 501 13.95 -30.95 -24.63
CA ARG A 501 13.77 -30.56 -26.03
C ARG A 501 12.65 -31.39 -26.66
N SER A 502 11.68 -30.73 -27.28
CA SER A 502 10.61 -31.36 -28.04
C SER A 502 11.06 -31.79 -29.44
N ASN A 503 10.34 -32.77 -30.00
CA ASN A 503 10.51 -33.28 -31.36
C ASN A 503 10.23 -32.22 -32.45
N ILE A 504 9.25 -31.34 -32.21
CA ILE A 504 8.95 -30.16 -33.05
C ILE A 504 8.97 -28.87 -32.22
N ALA A 505 9.23 -27.73 -32.87
CA ALA A 505 9.23 -26.43 -32.21
C ALA A 505 7.86 -26.10 -31.58
N TRP A 506 7.85 -25.38 -30.47
CA TRP A 506 6.63 -24.95 -29.80
C TRP A 506 5.91 -23.87 -30.62
N GLU A 507 4.64 -24.11 -30.93
CA GLU A 507 3.82 -23.18 -31.72
C GLU A 507 3.33 -21.99 -30.89
N ASN A 508 3.05 -20.87 -31.55
CA ASN A 508 2.39 -19.68 -30.98
C ASN A 508 3.15 -19.01 -29.82
N SER A 509 4.50 -19.07 -29.81
CA SER A 509 5.29 -18.24 -28.88
C SER A 509 4.97 -16.76 -29.09
N PRO A 510 4.54 -16.02 -28.05
CA PRO A 510 4.19 -14.61 -28.20
C PRO A 510 5.42 -13.74 -28.50
N PHE A 511 6.62 -14.23 -28.17
CA PHE A 511 7.89 -13.54 -28.41
C PHE A 511 8.47 -13.77 -29.82
N ALA A 512 7.81 -14.56 -30.68
CA ALA A 512 8.35 -15.00 -31.97
C ALA A 512 8.65 -13.88 -32.99
N GLU A 513 8.05 -12.69 -32.82
CA GLU A 513 8.26 -11.52 -33.68
C GLU A 513 9.09 -10.40 -33.00
N CYS A 514 9.53 -10.58 -31.75
CA CYS A 514 10.27 -9.54 -31.03
C CYS A 514 11.71 -9.39 -31.53
N THR A 515 12.21 -8.15 -31.62
CA THR A 515 13.61 -7.85 -31.96
C THR A 515 14.23 -6.88 -30.95
N PRO A 516 14.51 -7.30 -29.70
CA PRO A 516 14.99 -6.40 -28.63
C PRO A 516 16.31 -5.69 -28.98
N ASP A 517 17.18 -6.34 -29.77
CA ASP A 517 18.45 -5.76 -30.28
C ASP A 517 18.25 -4.65 -31.32
N SER A 518 17.01 -4.38 -31.75
CA SER A 518 16.69 -3.33 -32.72
C SER A 518 15.40 -2.59 -32.34
N PRO A 519 15.42 -1.79 -31.25
CA PRO A 519 14.21 -1.16 -30.69
C PRO A 519 13.44 -0.27 -31.67
N GLU A 520 14.12 0.40 -32.61
CA GLU A 520 13.48 1.26 -33.63
C GLU A 520 12.55 0.49 -34.59
N THR A 521 12.71 -0.83 -34.68
CA THR A 521 11.94 -1.71 -35.56
C THR A 521 11.18 -2.82 -34.83
N ASP A 522 11.28 -2.89 -33.50
CA ASP A 522 10.76 -4.00 -32.69
C ASP A 522 9.23 -4.02 -32.63
N PRO A 523 8.56 -5.04 -33.21
CA PRO A 523 7.10 -5.17 -33.15
C PRO A 523 6.58 -5.30 -31.72
N CYS A 524 7.34 -5.91 -30.81
CA CYS A 524 6.92 -6.13 -29.43
C CYS A 524 6.97 -4.85 -28.60
N LEU A 525 7.98 -4.00 -28.81
CA LEU A 525 8.01 -2.66 -28.23
C LEU A 525 6.83 -1.80 -28.72
N ALA A 526 6.53 -1.84 -30.03
CA ALA A 526 5.41 -1.09 -30.60
C ALA A 526 4.03 -1.58 -30.06
N GLN A 527 3.88 -2.88 -29.80
CA GLN A 527 2.69 -3.42 -29.13
C GLN A 527 2.60 -2.97 -27.66
N TRP A 528 3.74 -2.99 -26.94
CA TRP A 528 3.82 -2.56 -25.54
C TRP A 528 3.45 -1.09 -25.36
N GLU A 529 3.95 -0.21 -26.23
CA GLU A 529 3.58 1.21 -26.24
C GLU A 529 2.10 1.44 -26.58
N ALA A 530 1.49 0.52 -27.33
CA ALA A 530 0.04 0.48 -27.58
C ALA A 530 -0.76 -0.24 -26.46
N GLY A 531 -0.11 -0.73 -25.40
CA GLY A 531 -0.73 -1.29 -24.19
C GLY A 531 -1.04 -2.79 -24.23
N TYR A 532 -0.39 -3.57 -25.12
CA TYR A 532 -0.57 -5.03 -25.20
C TYR A 532 0.72 -5.75 -25.68
N GLY A 533 0.64 -7.04 -26.01
CA GLY A 533 1.76 -7.81 -26.58
C GLY A 533 2.66 -8.50 -25.54
N ALA A 534 3.59 -9.31 -26.04
CA ALA A 534 4.42 -10.24 -25.25
C ALA A 534 5.22 -9.57 -24.12
N TYR A 535 5.63 -8.33 -24.33
CA TYR A 535 6.42 -7.54 -23.37
C TYR A 535 5.68 -7.21 -22.06
N GLY A 536 4.35 -7.38 -22.00
CA GLY A 536 3.58 -7.35 -20.76
C GLY A 536 3.45 -8.69 -20.03
N GLU A 537 4.01 -9.77 -20.57
CA GLU A 537 4.01 -11.11 -19.96
C GLU A 537 5.24 -11.32 -19.05
N ALA A 538 5.24 -12.39 -18.26
CA ALA A 538 6.37 -12.78 -17.42
C ALA A 538 7.18 -13.90 -18.09
N ALA A 539 8.50 -13.92 -17.91
CA ALA A 539 9.42 -14.87 -18.55
C ALA A 539 9.08 -16.36 -18.34
N ALA A 540 8.43 -16.70 -17.22
CA ALA A 540 7.78 -17.99 -17.00
C ALA A 540 6.25 -17.80 -17.00
N PRO A 541 5.51 -18.20 -18.06
CA PRO A 541 4.05 -17.99 -18.13
C PRO A 541 3.23 -19.03 -17.35
N ILE A 542 3.79 -20.21 -17.05
CA ILE A 542 3.05 -21.30 -16.39
C ILE A 542 3.49 -21.45 -14.93
N PHE A 543 2.54 -21.41 -14.00
CA PHE A 543 2.76 -21.58 -12.56
C PHE A 543 1.82 -22.61 -11.93
N MET A 544 2.32 -23.41 -10.99
CA MET A 544 1.54 -24.33 -10.15
C MET A 544 2.03 -24.29 -8.71
N LEU A 545 1.12 -24.29 -7.73
CA LEU A 545 1.45 -24.55 -6.33
C LEU A 545 1.37 -26.06 -6.07
N TYR A 546 2.46 -26.64 -5.58
CA TYR A 546 2.54 -28.07 -5.30
C TYR A 546 2.86 -28.31 -3.83
N ARG A 547 2.15 -29.26 -3.21
CA ARG A 547 2.40 -29.70 -1.84
C ARG A 547 2.91 -31.12 -1.88
N SER A 548 4.22 -31.27 -1.68
CA SER A 548 4.87 -32.58 -1.60
C SER A 548 4.43 -33.34 -0.35
N ASN A 549 4.72 -34.64 -0.30
CA ASN A 549 4.61 -35.43 0.93
C ASN A 549 5.58 -34.96 2.04
N HIS A 550 6.52 -34.09 1.70
CA HIS A 550 7.55 -33.50 2.55
C HIS A 550 7.26 -32.04 2.95
N SER A 551 6.04 -31.54 2.73
CA SER A 551 5.61 -30.24 3.27
C SER A 551 5.57 -30.25 4.80
N ARG A 552 6.04 -29.16 5.43
CA ARG A 552 6.15 -29.04 6.89
C ARG A 552 4.83 -28.65 7.56
N ASN A 553 3.77 -28.41 6.77
CA ASN A 553 2.46 -27.95 7.23
C ASN A 553 1.36 -28.27 6.18
N ALA A 554 0.17 -27.66 6.32
CA ALA A 554 -0.95 -27.90 5.42
C ALA A 554 -0.84 -27.20 4.05
N ASP A 555 -0.03 -26.14 3.97
CA ASP A 555 0.18 -25.30 2.80
C ASP A 555 1.16 -25.97 1.81
N SER A 556 1.23 -25.44 0.59
CA SER A 556 2.21 -25.84 -0.43
C SER A 556 3.64 -25.51 0.00
N ASP A 557 4.58 -26.38 -0.35
CA ASP A 557 6.00 -26.22 -0.04
C ASP A 557 6.88 -26.07 -1.29
N LEU A 558 6.34 -26.33 -2.47
CA LEU A 558 6.95 -26.01 -3.76
C LEU A 558 6.05 -25.01 -4.51
N ILE A 559 6.68 -24.08 -5.24
CA ILE A 559 6.07 -23.48 -6.43
C ILE A 559 6.81 -24.01 -7.65
N LEU A 560 6.05 -24.51 -8.62
CA LEU A 560 6.56 -25.05 -9.87
C LEU A 560 6.27 -24.03 -10.98
N PHE A 561 7.25 -23.69 -11.80
CA PHE A 561 7.07 -22.73 -12.89
C PHE A 561 7.88 -23.09 -14.13
N GLY A 562 7.42 -22.69 -15.31
CA GLY A 562 8.05 -23.11 -16.56
C GLY A 562 7.56 -22.37 -17.80
N GLY A 563 8.27 -22.58 -18.91
CA GLY A 563 8.04 -21.91 -20.18
C GLY A 563 8.63 -22.65 -21.37
N ALA A 564 8.04 -22.41 -22.54
CA ALA A 564 8.48 -22.92 -23.84
C ALA A 564 9.40 -21.91 -24.53
N GLY A 565 10.31 -22.40 -25.38
CA GLY A 565 11.25 -21.57 -26.15
C GLY A 565 12.53 -21.19 -25.40
N GLY A 566 12.77 -21.75 -24.22
CA GLY A 566 13.94 -21.43 -23.38
C GLY A 566 14.42 -22.60 -22.53
N VAL A 567 15.60 -22.41 -21.94
CA VAL A 567 16.18 -23.21 -20.84
C VAL A 567 16.47 -22.24 -19.71
N PHE A 568 16.31 -22.69 -18.46
CA PHE A 568 16.62 -21.87 -17.29
C PHE A 568 17.35 -22.73 -16.25
N ASP A 569 18.67 -22.62 -16.23
CA ASP A 569 19.60 -23.38 -15.39
C ASP A 569 20.26 -22.54 -14.28
N GLY A 570 19.91 -21.25 -14.18
CA GLY A 570 20.25 -20.36 -13.07
C GLY A 570 20.67 -18.96 -13.51
N HIS A 571 21.07 -18.14 -12.54
CA HIS A 571 21.60 -16.80 -12.78
C HIS A 571 23.13 -16.83 -12.73
N TYR A 572 23.79 -16.55 -13.84
CA TYR A 572 25.26 -16.46 -13.95
C TYR A 572 25.65 -15.48 -15.08
N PRO A 573 26.81 -14.79 -15.01
CA PRO A 573 27.18 -13.79 -16.01
C PRO A 573 27.13 -14.32 -17.45
N GLY A 574 26.31 -13.66 -18.28
CA GLY A 574 26.05 -13.99 -19.68
C GLY A 574 24.85 -14.93 -19.91
N PHE A 575 24.05 -15.27 -18.90
CA PHE A 575 22.89 -16.17 -19.07
C PHE A 575 21.80 -15.59 -19.99
N SER A 576 21.59 -14.27 -19.97
CA SER A 576 20.57 -13.57 -20.77
C SER A 576 20.93 -13.42 -22.25
N GLU A 577 22.21 -13.59 -22.60
CA GLU A 577 22.69 -13.60 -24.00
C GLU A 577 22.47 -14.98 -24.69
N ILE A 578 22.08 -16.02 -23.94
CA ILE A 578 21.99 -17.39 -24.48
C ILE A 578 20.67 -17.59 -25.23
N THR A 579 20.76 -17.63 -26.56
CA THR A 579 19.65 -17.99 -27.43
C THR A 579 19.46 -19.51 -27.49
N TRP A 580 18.25 -19.97 -27.16
CA TRP A 580 17.88 -21.39 -27.12
C TRP A 580 17.05 -21.82 -28.33
N PRO A 581 17.13 -23.08 -28.78
CA PRO A 581 16.27 -23.59 -29.84
C PRO A 581 14.77 -23.45 -29.48
N PRO A 582 13.87 -23.18 -30.44
CA PRO A 582 12.43 -23.07 -30.20
C PRO A 582 11.75 -24.42 -29.88
N THR A 583 12.52 -25.50 -29.76
CA THR A 583 12.14 -26.81 -29.20
C THR A 583 12.42 -26.93 -27.70
N SER A 584 13.17 -26.02 -27.09
CA SER A 584 13.48 -26.06 -25.67
C SER A 584 12.25 -25.77 -24.79
N PHE A 585 12.19 -26.42 -23.63
CA PHE A 585 11.23 -26.14 -22.57
C PHE A 585 11.91 -26.31 -21.21
N PHE A 586 11.68 -25.39 -20.28
CA PHE A 586 12.17 -25.46 -18.91
C PHE A 586 11.04 -25.62 -17.88
N TRP A 587 11.31 -26.35 -16.82
CA TRP A 587 10.56 -26.29 -15.57
C TRP A 587 11.51 -26.13 -14.39
N VAL A 588 11.11 -25.33 -13.41
CA VAL A 588 11.77 -25.14 -12.12
C VAL A 588 10.82 -25.54 -11.00
N ALA A 589 11.34 -26.20 -9.97
CA ALA A 589 10.73 -26.36 -8.67
C ALA A 589 11.47 -25.50 -7.63
N ALA A 590 10.80 -24.50 -7.06
CA ALA A 590 11.34 -23.65 -6.00
C ALA A 590 10.78 -24.07 -4.63
N LYS A 591 11.63 -24.60 -3.74
CA LYS A 591 11.28 -24.97 -2.36
C LYS A 591 11.04 -23.70 -1.53
N MET A 592 9.84 -23.57 -0.97
CA MET A 592 9.37 -22.45 -0.14
C MET A 592 9.44 -22.72 1.37
N GLN A 593 9.69 -23.97 1.75
CA GLN A 593 9.77 -24.44 3.14
C GLN A 593 11.08 -25.19 3.39
N ASN A 594 12.20 -24.50 3.16
CA ASN A 594 13.53 -25.00 3.47
C ASN A 594 13.72 -25.24 4.98
N GLY A 595 14.66 -26.11 5.34
CA GLY A 595 14.98 -26.49 6.72
C GLY A 595 16.31 -26.00 7.24
N ASN A 596 17.15 -25.44 6.38
CA ASN A 596 18.52 -25.07 6.69
C ASN A 596 18.71 -23.54 6.78
N PRO A 597 18.80 -22.99 8.00
CA PRO A 597 19.14 -21.59 8.27
C PRO A 597 20.61 -21.43 8.65
N THR A 598 21.54 -22.21 8.10
CA THR A 598 22.97 -22.14 8.49
C THR A 598 23.79 -21.14 7.66
N GLY A 599 23.22 -20.52 6.63
CA GLY A 599 23.93 -19.58 5.75
C GLY A 599 24.50 -18.34 6.47
N THR A 600 25.58 -17.79 5.92
CA THR A 600 26.32 -16.67 6.47
C THR A 600 26.70 -15.62 5.43
N VAL A 601 26.80 -14.36 5.88
CA VAL A 601 27.38 -13.22 5.14
C VAL A 601 28.49 -12.63 6.01
N ARG A 602 29.75 -12.87 5.66
CA ARG A 602 30.94 -12.45 6.43
C ARG A 602 31.70 -11.33 5.74
N LEU A 603 32.39 -10.50 6.50
CA LEU A 603 33.36 -9.56 5.94
C LEU A 603 34.58 -10.32 5.38
N ARG A 604 35.04 -9.95 4.18
CA ARG A 604 36.35 -10.38 3.66
C ARG A 604 37.49 -9.49 4.16
N SER A 605 37.18 -8.23 4.46
CA SER A 605 38.08 -7.21 4.99
C SER A 605 37.31 -6.19 5.84
N SER A 606 38.02 -5.29 6.53
CA SER A 606 37.44 -4.05 7.09
C SER A 606 37.08 -3.02 6.01
N ASN A 607 37.08 -3.42 4.74
CA ASN A 607 37.34 -2.56 3.62
C ASN A 607 36.17 -2.68 2.59
N PRO A 608 35.13 -1.84 2.69
CA PRO A 608 33.81 -2.17 2.11
C PRO A 608 33.44 -1.89 0.63
N ARG A 609 34.37 -1.71 -0.33
CA ARG A 609 33.96 -1.91 -1.75
C ARG A 609 33.88 -3.39 -2.09
N GLU A 610 34.61 -4.25 -1.36
CA GLU A 610 34.49 -5.70 -1.50
C GLU A 610 33.06 -6.15 -1.23
N THR A 611 32.62 -7.09 -2.04
CA THR A 611 31.49 -7.95 -1.69
C THR A 611 31.83 -8.75 -0.43
N PRO A 612 30.85 -9.01 0.46
CA PRO A 612 31.08 -9.93 1.57
C PRO A 612 31.31 -11.36 1.08
N GLU A 613 31.87 -12.22 1.93
CA GLU A 613 31.84 -13.67 1.75
C GLU A 613 30.40 -14.13 2.03
N ILE A 614 29.64 -14.41 0.97
CA ILE A 614 28.27 -14.93 1.03
C ILE A 614 28.34 -16.44 0.85
N ASN A 615 27.79 -17.21 1.80
CA ASN A 615 27.64 -18.66 1.65
C ASN A 615 26.29 -19.10 2.21
N PHE A 616 25.43 -19.69 1.38
CA PHE A 616 24.12 -20.17 1.81
C PHE A 616 24.17 -21.51 2.56
N ASN A 617 25.30 -22.23 2.49
CA ASN A 617 25.49 -23.56 3.05
C ASN A 617 24.34 -24.51 2.63
N PHE A 618 23.99 -24.55 1.33
CA PHE A 618 22.83 -25.31 0.86
C PHE A 618 22.90 -26.78 1.29
N TYR A 619 21.74 -27.33 1.70
CA TYR A 619 21.59 -28.70 2.18
C TYR A 619 22.42 -29.12 3.42
N GLN A 620 22.98 -28.18 4.18
CA GLN A 620 23.76 -28.47 5.40
C GLN A 620 22.91 -29.07 6.54
N GLU A 621 21.65 -28.66 6.66
CA GLU A 621 20.64 -29.23 7.56
C GLU A 621 19.43 -29.67 6.71
N ASP A 622 18.62 -30.61 7.21
CA ASP A 622 17.39 -31.12 6.56
C ASP A 622 17.51 -31.60 5.09
N SER A 623 18.72 -31.89 4.60
CA SER A 623 19.00 -32.28 3.20
C SER A 623 18.02 -33.30 2.65
N ASP A 624 17.77 -34.38 3.40
CA ASP A 624 16.93 -35.49 2.95
C ASP A 624 15.46 -35.09 2.77
N VAL A 625 14.97 -34.11 3.54
CA VAL A 625 13.57 -33.62 3.46
C VAL A 625 13.41 -32.63 2.31
N ASP A 626 14.38 -31.72 2.15
CA ASP A 626 14.29 -30.67 1.14
C ASP A 626 14.64 -31.20 -0.26
N VAL A 627 15.61 -32.11 -0.40
CA VAL A 627 15.91 -32.78 -1.68
C VAL A 627 14.81 -33.76 -2.06
N ALA A 628 14.26 -34.57 -1.14
CA ALA A 628 13.17 -35.49 -1.49
C ALA A 628 11.91 -34.74 -1.99
N ALA A 629 11.60 -33.58 -1.40
CA ALA A 629 10.55 -32.70 -1.89
C ALA A 629 10.81 -32.23 -3.33
N LEU A 630 12.05 -31.80 -3.63
CA LEU A 630 12.43 -31.38 -4.98
C LEU A 630 12.42 -32.57 -5.96
N SER A 631 12.89 -33.76 -5.58
CA SER A 631 12.76 -34.98 -6.40
C SER A 631 11.30 -35.33 -6.69
N GLU A 632 10.39 -35.19 -5.73
CA GLU A 632 8.94 -35.37 -5.94
C GLU A 632 8.39 -34.33 -6.94
N GLY A 633 8.79 -33.07 -6.80
CA GLY A 633 8.43 -31.98 -7.73
C GLY A 633 8.93 -32.21 -9.15
N LEU A 634 10.23 -32.49 -9.33
CA LEU A 634 10.82 -32.76 -10.64
C LEU A 634 10.24 -34.03 -11.29
N SER A 635 9.94 -35.06 -10.49
CA SER A 635 9.25 -36.27 -10.97
C SER A 635 7.83 -35.97 -11.46
N HIS A 636 7.10 -35.08 -10.76
CA HIS A 636 5.78 -34.63 -11.19
C HIS A 636 5.85 -33.81 -12.50
N LEU A 637 6.83 -32.90 -12.61
CA LEU A 637 7.09 -32.11 -13.82
C LEU A 637 7.45 -33.00 -15.02
N MET A 638 8.30 -34.01 -14.83
CA MET A 638 8.61 -35.01 -15.86
C MET A 638 7.38 -35.85 -16.24
N SER A 639 6.47 -36.11 -15.31
CA SER A 639 5.17 -36.74 -15.61
C SER A 639 4.23 -35.82 -16.40
N ILE A 640 4.33 -34.50 -16.25
CA ILE A 640 3.55 -33.54 -17.05
C ILE A 640 4.06 -33.51 -18.49
N MET A 641 5.39 -33.41 -18.70
CA MET A 641 5.96 -33.48 -20.05
C MET A 641 5.63 -34.81 -20.74
N ASN A 642 5.72 -35.93 -20.02
CA ASN A 642 5.31 -37.22 -20.58
C ASN A 642 3.83 -37.27 -20.98
N ALA A 643 2.95 -36.55 -20.29
CA ALA A 643 1.53 -36.44 -20.60
C ALA A 643 1.19 -35.46 -21.75
N THR A 644 2.12 -34.59 -22.17
CA THR A 644 1.91 -33.63 -23.29
C THR A 644 1.64 -34.33 -24.62
N GLY A 645 2.31 -35.46 -24.87
CA GLY A 645 2.04 -36.32 -26.04
C GLY A 645 2.54 -35.81 -27.40
N GLU A 646 2.02 -36.45 -28.45
CA GLU A 646 2.23 -36.05 -29.85
C GLU A 646 1.61 -34.65 -30.12
N PRO A 647 2.22 -33.79 -30.95
CA PRO A 647 3.41 -34.03 -31.79
C PRO A 647 4.76 -33.69 -31.11
N TYR A 648 4.74 -33.26 -29.85
CA TYR A 648 5.94 -32.75 -29.17
C TYR A 648 6.85 -33.87 -28.62
N GLN A 649 6.31 -35.06 -28.39
CA GLN A 649 7.06 -36.29 -28.14
C GLN A 649 7.81 -36.79 -29.41
N PRO A 650 8.91 -37.55 -29.26
CA PRO A 650 9.63 -37.84 -28.02
C PRO A 650 10.36 -36.61 -27.47
N PHE A 651 10.32 -36.41 -26.15
CA PHE A 651 11.18 -35.42 -25.50
C PHE A 651 12.59 -35.97 -25.25
N GLU A 652 13.61 -35.21 -25.65
CA GLU A 652 14.99 -35.38 -25.21
C GLU A 652 15.16 -34.65 -23.88
N VAL A 653 15.49 -35.35 -22.79
CA VAL A 653 15.85 -34.71 -21.52
C VAL A 653 17.28 -34.21 -21.64
N ILE A 654 17.45 -32.89 -21.63
CA ILE A 654 18.76 -32.23 -21.59
C ILE A 654 19.32 -32.35 -20.18
N ASP A 655 18.46 -32.14 -19.18
CA ASP A 655 18.83 -31.99 -17.78
C ASP A 655 17.67 -32.45 -16.86
N PRO A 656 17.88 -33.34 -15.88
CA PRO A 656 19.12 -34.07 -15.57
C PRO A 656 19.59 -34.99 -16.70
N PRO A 657 20.91 -35.16 -16.90
CA PRO A 657 21.45 -36.14 -17.82
C PRO A 657 21.21 -37.57 -17.30
N ALA A 658 21.00 -38.52 -18.23
CA ALA A 658 20.54 -39.88 -17.93
C ALA A 658 21.53 -40.77 -17.12
N ASP A 659 22.75 -40.31 -16.88
CA ASP A 659 23.75 -40.98 -16.03
C ASP A 659 23.78 -40.47 -14.58
N ARG A 660 23.01 -39.40 -14.26
CA ARG A 660 22.93 -38.77 -12.94
C ARG A 660 21.57 -39.03 -12.28
N SER A 661 21.54 -39.30 -10.98
CA SER A 661 20.27 -39.36 -10.23
C SER A 661 19.70 -37.97 -9.98
N ILE A 662 18.38 -37.86 -9.86
CA ILE A 662 17.67 -36.60 -9.61
C ILE A 662 18.17 -35.97 -8.29
N GLU A 663 18.44 -36.78 -7.27
CA GLU A 663 18.90 -36.34 -5.94
C GLU A 663 20.34 -35.78 -5.95
N GLN A 664 21.16 -36.19 -6.93
CA GLN A 664 22.50 -35.65 -7.12
C GLN A 664 22.44 -34.42 -8.02
N HIS A 665 21.66 -34.48 -9.10
CA HIS A 665 21.36 -33.35 -9.98
C HIS A 665 20.88 -32.11 -9.21
N ILE A 666 19.89 -32.28 -8.34
CA ILE A 666 19.40 -31.22 -7.45
C ILE A 666 20.55 -30.64 -6.63
N ARG A 667 21.38 -31.48 -6.02
CA ARG A 667 22.51 -31.00 -5.17
C ARG A 667 23.59 -30.28 -5.95
N ASP A 668 23.80 -30.61 -7.23
CA ASP A 668 24.84 -30.02 -8.07
C ASP A 668 24.40 -28.69 -8.72
N HIS A 669 23.11 -28.54 -9.05
CA HIS A 669 22.57 -27.43 -9.85
C HIS A 669 21.44 -26.64 -9.15
N THR A 670 21.30 -26.72 -7.83
CA THR A 670 20.39 -25.82 -7.10
C THR A 670 20.96 -24.40 -7.10
N PHE A 671 20.22 -23.47 -7.67
CA PHE A 671 20.46 -22.02 -7.59
C PHE A 671 19.36 -21.34 -6.76
N SER A 672 19.48 -20.02 -6.57
CA SER A 672 18.35 -19.16 -6.20
C SER A 672 18.67 -17.67 -6.40
N HIS A 673 17.68 -16.83 -6.12
CA HIS A 673 17.77 -15.36 -6.18
C HIS A 673 16.90 -14.66 -5.10
N HIS A 674 16.49 -15.39 -4.05
CA HIS A 674 15.44 -14.99 -3.10
C HIS A 674 15.96 -14.75 -1.67
N ALA A 675 17.25 -14.39 -1.55
CA ALA A 675 18.01 -14.27 -0.31
C ALA A 675 17.33 -13.44 0.80
N VAL A 676 17.27 -14.03 2.00
CA VAL A 676 16.64 -13.45 3.19
C VAL A 676 17.37 -13.84 4.49
N GLY A 677 16.98 -13.23 5.62
CA GLY A 677 17.22 -13.74 6.98
C GLY A 677 18.60 -13.50 7.62
N SER A 678 19.58 -13.02 6.85
CA SER A 678 20.94 -12.67 7.30
C SER A 678 21.02 -11.62 8.42
N CYS A 679 19.92 -10.97 8.78
CA CYS A 679 19.82 -10.12 9.96
C CYS A 679 18.45 -10.27 10.66
N ARG A 680 18.03 -11.52 10.86
CA ARG A 680 16.66 -11.88 11.29
C ARG A 680 16.12 -11.11 12.50
N MET A 681 14.81 -10.91 12.48
CA MET A 681 13.99 -10.40 13.58
C MET A 681 13.76 -11.47 14.66
N GLY A 682 13.88 -11.09 15.94
CA GLY A 682 13.68 -12.00 17.06
C GLY A 682 13.41 -11.30 18.39
N LYS A 683 13.73 -11.98 19.49
CA LYS A 683 13.49 -11.50 20.86
C LYS A 683 14.76 -11.19 21.64
N SER A 684 15.88 -11.85 21.33
CA SER A 684 17.14 -11.71 22.06
C SER A 684 18.24 -11.15 21.16
N SER A 685 19.11 -10.30 21.71
CA SER A 685 20.35 -9.89 21.05
C SER A 685 21.34 -11.05 20.84
N SER A 686 21.15 -12.17 21.54
CA SER A 686 21.92 -13.40 21.34
C SER A 686 21.52 -14.19 20.09
N ASP A 687 20.31 -13.98 19.54
CA ASP A 687 19.74 -14.84 18.49
C ASP A 687 19.12 -14.06 17.30
N SER A 688 19.15 -12.73 17.32
CA SER A 688 18.56 -11.87 16.29
C SER A 688 19.28 -10.52 16.17
N CYS A 689 19.16 -9.83 15.03
CA CYS A 689 19.66 -8.46 14.87
C CYS A 689 18.68 -7.43 15.41
N VAL A 690 17.39 -7.62 15.13
CA VAL A 690 16.36 -6.61 15.34
C VAL A 690 15.19 -7.13 16.17
N ASP A 691 14.57 -6.22 16.91
CA ASP A 691 13.35 -6.48 17.65
C ASP A 691 12.10 -6.48 16.74
N SER A 692 10.93 -6.75 17.35
CA SER A 692 9.65 -6.75 16.65
C SER A 692 9.18 -5.40 16.11
N LYS A 693 9.91 -4.29 16.37
CA LYS A 693 9.75 -2.96 15.78
C LYS A 693 10.89 -2.59 14.81
N PHE A 694 11.66 -3.57 14.34
CA PHE A 694 12.82 -3.41 13.43
C PHE A 694 14.04 -2.71 14.04
N ARG A 695 14.06 -2.45 15.35
CA ARG A 695 15.15 -1.71 16.01
C ARG A 695 16.34 -2.63 16.24
N VAL A 696 17.54 -2.19 15.87
CA VAL A 696 18.79 -2.94 16.10
C VAL A 696 19.04 -3.05 17.60
N HIS A 697 19.24 -4.27 18.10
CA HIS A 697 19.46 -4.48 19.53
C HIS A 697 20.70 -3.71 20.01
N GLY A 698 20.59 -3.02 21.14
CA GLY A 698 21.68 -2.21 21.71
C GLY A 698 21.91 -0.82 21.06
N VAL A 699 21.29 -0.50 19.91
CA VAL A 699 21.46 0.79 19.23
C VAL A 699 20.14 1.56 19.10
N GLN A 700 20.08 2.74 19.73
CA GLN A 700 18.92 3.63 19.62
C GLN A 700 18.91 4.37 18.27
N GLY A 701 17.71 4.53 17.70
CA GLY A 701 17.53 5.28 16.45
C GLY A 701 18.20 4.62 15.23
N LEU A 702 18.35 3.29 15.24
CA LEU A 702 18.84 2.50 14.11
C LEU A 702 17.88 1.33 13.85
N ARG A 703 17.46 1.16 12.59
CA ARG A 703 16.57 0.06 12.16
C ARG A 703 17.05 -0.62 10.89
N VAL A 704 16.59 -1.84 10.67
CA VAL A 704 16.77 -2.61 9.43
C VAL A 704 15.41 -2.92 8.82
N VAL A 705 15.20 -2.63 7.53
CA VAL A 705 13.92 -2.78 6.84
C VAL A 705 14.15 -3.27 5.41
N ASP A 706 14.44 -4.56 5.27
CA ASP A 706 14.63 -5.27 3.99
C ASP A 706 14.44 -6.79 4.18
N GLY A 707 14.82 -7.61 3.19
CA GLY A 707 14.73 -9.08 3.25
C GLY A 707 15.60 -9.76 4.33
N SER A 708 16.63 -9.10 4.85
CA SER A 708 17.49 -9.66 5.90
C SER A 708 16.73 -9.93 7.21
N VAL A 709 15.60 -9.25 7.48
CA VAL A 709 14.89 -9.34 8.77
C VAL A 709 13.97 -10.56 8.89
N PHE A 710 13.73 -11.33 7.82
CA PHE A 710 12.84 -12.48 7.90
C PHE A 710 13.45 -13.63 8.73
N PRO A 711 12.77 -14.16 9.76
CA PRO A 711 13.31 -15.28 10.54
C PRO A 711 13.35 -16.61 9.78
N ARG A 712 12.61 -16.71 8.67
CA ARG A 712 12.60 -17.82 7.72
C ARG A 712 12.12 -17.35 6.34
N VAL A 713 12.34 -18.14 5.29
CA VAL A 713 11.79 -17.90 3.94
C VAL A 713 10.27 -17.62 4.02
N PRO A 714 9.77 -16.51 3.43
CA PRO A 714 8.38 -16.07 3.58
C PRO A 714 7.40 -16.64 2.54
N GLY A 715 7.88 -17.25 1.46
CA GLY A 715 7.08 -17.77 0.35
C GLY A 715 7.98 -18.25 -0.80
N GLY A 716 7.45 -18.29 -2.03
CA GLY A 716 8.25 -18.56 -3.24
C GLY A 716 9.04 -17.34 -3.70
N PHE A 717 8.38 -16.20 -3.84
CA PHE A 717 8.97 -14.94 -4.28
C PHE A 717 8.84 -13.90 -3.14
N PRO A 718 9.94 -13.48 -2.48
CA PRO A 718 9.90 -12.69 -1.24
C PRO A 718 9.54 -11.22 -1.44
N VAL A 719 9.55 -10.70 -2.68
CA VAL A 719 9.29 -9.28 -3.01
C VAL A 719 8.01 -8.73 -2.37
N GLY A 720 6.89 -9.47 -2.45
CA GLY A 720 5.63 -9.06 -1.83
C GLY A 720 5.66 -9.05 -0.30
N ALA A 721 6.44 -9.94 0.31
CA ALA A 721 6.66 -9.96 1.76
C ALA A 721 7.54 -8.76 2.19
N THR A 722 8.56 -8.40 1.42
CA THR A 722 9.44 -7.26 1.69
C THR A 722 8.66 -5.94 1.70
N TYR A 723 7.72 -5.73 0.78
CA TYR A 723 6.81 -4.58 0.82
C TYR A 723 5.93 -4.57 2.08
N ALA A 724 5.43 -5.74 2.53
CA ALA A 724 4.66 -5.84 3.77
C ALA A 724 5.50 -5.52 5.02
N VAL A 725 6.77 -5.95 5.05
CA VAL A 725 7.76 -5.57 6.07
C VAL A 725 7.98 -4.06 6.09
N SER A 726 8.21 -3.44 4.94
CA SER A 726 8.43 -1.99 4.85
C SER A 726 7.20 -1.18 5.27
N ARG A 727 5.98 -1.62 4.89
CA ARG A 727 4.75 -0.97 5.34
C ARG A 727 4.52 -1.12 6.84
N LYS A 728 4.88 -2.25 7.44
CA LYS A 728 4.87 -2.38 8.92
C LYS A 728 5.86 -1.41 9.55
N ALA A 729 7.07 -1.27 9.00
CA ALA A 729 8.09 -0.36 9.52
C ALA A 729 7.66 1.10 9.50
N PHE A 730 6.94 1.55 8.45
CA PHE A 730 6.35 2.89 8.39
C PHE A 730 5.51 3.22 9.63
N HIS A 731 4.54 2.36 9.97
CA HIS A 731 3.69 2.56 11.14
C HIS A 731 4.46 2.45 12.47
N ASP A 732 5.50 1.60 12.54
CA ASP A 732 6.40 1.51 13.68
C ASP A 732 7.41 2.68 13.78
N ILE A 733 7.52 3.56 12.79
CA ILE A 733 8.38 4.76 12.81
C ILE A 733 7.54 6.00 13.08
N ALA A 734 6.51 6.26 12.26
CA ALA A 734 5.63 7.43 12.37
C ALA A 734 5.02 7.56 13.78
N ASN A 735 4.48 6.46 14.33
CA ASN A 735 3.81 6.44 15.64
C ASN A 735 4.75 6.56 16.86
N ASN A 736 6.08 6.68 16.68
CA ASN A 736 7.00 7.03 17.77
C ASN A 736 7.66 8.41 17.52
N SER A 737 7.08 9.23 16.65
CA SER A 737 7.67 10.52 16.25
C SER A 737 7.08 11.73 17.00
N ASP A 738 6.04 11.52 17.81
CA ASP A 738 5.39 12.51 18.68
C ASP A 738 5.90 12.50 20.14
N GLU A 739 6.94 11.69 20.44
CA GLU A 739 7.81 11.79 21.64
C GLU A 739 9.14 12.49 21.31
#